data_AF-A0A4R9ACG6-F1
#
_entry.id   AF-A0A4R9ACG6-F1
#
_cell.length_a   1.000
_cell.length_b   1.000
_cell.length_c   1.000
_cell.angle_alpha   90.00
_cell.angle_beta   90.00
_cell.angle_gamma   90.00
#
_symmetry.space_group_name_H-M   'P 1'
#
loop_
_entity.id
_entity.type
_entity.pdbx_description
1 polymer ?
#
loop_
_entity_poly.entity_id
_entity_poly.type
_entity_poly.pdbx_seq_one_letter_code
_entity_poly.pdbx_strand_id
1 'polypeptide(L)'
;MTRTHQPRRHARRPGERRTHLLAMPGLTILLLLASFLVPQPPAQAATATVDLKTAGSYSVLATDAIASTGNSALSGNAGTSPGTAITGFPPGILTGSIHAGDSHAAAAQADLTQAYADAAGRVPTGTLAGDLAGRTLTAGVYKSTAALAVSTTLTLDAQNDPTAVFIFQIDAAFDTAAASSIVLANGAQASNVFWQVVGAVSLGAASSFSGNVLALAAISIGAGTTFIGRALTSNGAIAMASNIFMTEPPVTLKTAGIYSVLAGTSVLNSGGTTLSGSLGVSPGNGLTGFPPGLVTGSTHLGTAESAQAQIDLQAAINDAAARTPTTTLSGNLTGQTYNAGVYAAPGALALGSSVTLDGQGNPNAVFIFQLDSTLTTSAASSLRLINGAQPSRVFWQVDGAVRLGASSSFSGVILGQAAITVGTNSSFTGRALTRNGTITLGSSTFTTDPVVNLGSASSYAILATTSVANTGNSSFDGDIGVSPGTAVTGFPPGVLTGTIHGGDAAAAAAQVDLAAAYKDAAARPASATIAGDLGGRTLTSGVYKAAAALAISTTLTLDGQGNPNAIFIIQVDAAFNTAAGSSVILTNGAQASRVYWQVAGAVSMGAASAFTGTIIGMAAISIGAGVSYLGRALTANGAVSMSTASSTSPAPAAGDLTATTAGATLSAVTILGTEPQFATGISSQWSIIDARGTGAAWTLSVSATTPTSAAGTVETEDRMIPAHNLSITPGTITTGPNTDPATGITAPTLALSASPQTLISTTGPHRGTYLLTPTYSLMIPTNAYRSNYSGAIDNSPVNPYVTVLTFTIS
;
A
#
# COMPACT_ATOMS: atom_id res chain seq x y z
N MET A 1 68.59 42.34 -10.95
CA MET A 1 69.75 41.46 -11.19
C MET A 1 70.31 41.02 -9.85
N THR A 2 70.48 39.70 -9.68
CA THR A 2 71.44 39.02 -8.80
C THR A 2 71.34 39.10 -7.26
N ARG A 3 71.10 37.90 -6.69
CA ARG A 3 71.91 37.18 -5.68
C ARG A 3 71.87 37.59 -4.18
N THR A 4 71.51 36.55 -3.42
CA THR A 4 72.20 35.97 -2.23
C THR A 4 72.12 36.63 -0.85
N HIS A 5 72.00 35.70 0.12
CA HIS A 5 72.54 35.72 1.49
C HIS A 5 71.90 36.61 2.57
N GLN A 6 71.44 35.91 3.62
CA GLN A 6 71.63 36.13 5.08
C GLN A 6 72.60 37.28 5.52
N PRO A 7 72.70 37.67 6.81
CA PRO A 7 71.82 37.57 8.00
C PRO A 7 71.92 38.80 8.99
N ARG A 8 71.40 38.61 10.22
CA ARG A 8 71.89 39.09 11.55
C ARG A 8 71.56 40.49 12.12
N ARG A 9 70.81 40.41 13.24
CA ARG A 9 70.94 41.03 14.60
C ARG A 9 70.90 42.56 14.81
N HIS A 10 69.89 42.95 15.63
CA HIS A 10 69.73 44.13 16.52
C HIS A 10 69.84 45.54 15.87
N ALA A 11 69.11 46.58 16.27
CA ALA A 11 68.65 46.99 17.60
C ALA A 11 67.43 47.96 17.55
N ARG A 12 66.74 48.07 18.71
CA ARG A 12 65.85 49.13 19.27
C ARG A 12 65.28 50.28 18.37
N ARG A 13 63.93 50.40 18.45
CA ARG A 13 63.08 51.62 18.69
C ARG A 13 63.05 52.75 17.62
N PRO A 14 62.05 53.68 17.66
CA PRO A 14 61.05 53.87 16.58
C PRO A 14 61.07 55.26 15.89
N GLY A 15 60.22 55.47 14.88
CA GLY A 15 59.93 56.79 14.30
C GLY A 15 58.74 56.82 13.31
N GLU A 16 57.93 57.87 13.43
CA GLU A 16 56.71 58.21 12.67
C GLU A 16 56.95 58.85 11.28
N ARG A 17 55.91 58.91 10.43
CA ARG A 17 55.47 60.14 9.72
C ARG A 17 54.10 59.98 9.02
N ARG A 18 53.39 61.11 8.88
CA ARG A 18 52.01 61.33 8.35
C ARG A 18 51.99 61.78 6.87
N THR A 19 50.85 61.60 6.18
CA THR A 19 50.21 62.54 5.20
C THR A 19 48.72 62.21 4.91
N HIS A 20 48.00 63.18 4.31
CA HIS A 20 46.53 63.43 4.28
C HIS A 20 45.72 62.82 3.11
N LEU A 21 44.38 62.72 3.23
CA LEU A 21 43.36 63.38 2.34
C LEU A 21 41.89 63.18 2.82
N LEU A 22 41.00 64.13 2.46
CA LEU A 22 39.59 64.34 2.89
C LEU A 22 38.50 63.55 2.10
N ALA A 23 37.36 63.25 2.74
CA ALA A 23 35.97 63.66 2.36
C ALA A 23 34.88 62.97 3.26
N MET A 24 33.91 63.74 3.78
CA MET A 24 32.77 63.39 4.68
C MET A 24 31.53 62.83 3.92
N PRO A 25 30.37 62.39 4.51
CA PRO A 25 29.82 62.56 5.89
C PRO A 25 29.05 61.33 6.49
N GLY A 26 28.46 61.43 7.69
CA GLY A 26 27.38 60.51 8.12
C GLY A 26 27.14 60.38 9.63
N LEU A 27 26.37 61.29 10.20
CA LEU A 27 25.98 61.36 11.61
C LEU A 27 24.67 60.59 11.86
N THR A 28 24.65 59.66 12.83
CA THR A 28 23.58 59.33 13.82
C THR A 28 23.48 57.82 14.13
N ILE A 29 23.83 57.46 15.38
CA ILE A 29 23.25 56.44 16.29
C ILE A 29 24.31 56.21 17.39
N LEU A 30 24.16 56.91 18.53
CA LEU A 30 24.95 56.64 19.74
C LEU A 30 24.09 56.92 20.96
N LEU A 31 23.12 56.03 21.23
CA LEU A 31 22.37 55.99 22.49
C LEU A 31 21.54 54.70 22.59
N LEU A 32 22.20 53.54 22.78
CA LEU A 32 21.62 52.30 23.35
C LEU A 32 22.66 51.15 23.43
N LEU A 33 23.76 51.35 24.17
CA LEU A 33 24.78 50.30 24.35
C LEU A 33 25.25 50.16 25.80
N ALA A 34 24.32 50.28 26.74
CA ALA A 34 24.61 50.12 28.17
C ALA A 34 23.44 49.52 28.96
N SER A 35 23.00 48.31 28.60
CA SER A 35 22.28 47.39 29.51
C SER A 35 21.90 46.12 28.76
N PHE A 36 22.66 45.03 29.00
CA PHE A 36 22.28 43.61 29.01
C PHE A 36 23.55 42.76 28.81
N LEU A 37 24.46 42.83 29.79
CA LEU A 37 25.46 41.78 29.96
C LEU A 37 24.75 40.63 30.72
N VAL A 38 23.96 39.84 29.99
CA VAL A 38 23.51 38.54 30.51
C VAL A 38 24.77 37.70 30.66
N PRO A 39 25.05 37.08 31.83
CA PRO A 39 26.12 36.11 31.91
C PRO A 39 25.75 34.98 30.95
N GLN A 40 26.49 34.82 29.85
CA GLN A 40 26.36 33.61 29.05
C GLN A 40 26.69 32.44 29.98
N PRO A 41 25.81 31.43 30.11
CA PRO A 41 26.24 30.18 30.71
C PRO A 41 27.45 29.67 29.92
N PRO A 42 28.42 29.01 30.57
CA PRO A 42 29.58 28.48 29.88
C PRO A 42 29.10 27.64 28.69
N ALA A 43 29.70 27.87 27.52
CA ALA A 43 29.50 27.00 26.36
C ALA A 43 29.94 25.59 26.77
N GLN A 44 28.98 24.76 27.17
CA GLN A 44 29.22 23.35 27.41
C GLN A 44 29.49 22.71 26.04
N ALA A 45 30.61 22.01 25.92
CA ALA A 45 30.88 21.20 24.74
C ALA A 45 29.71 20.22 24.54
N ALA A 46 29.23 20.08 23.31
CA ALA A 46 28.15 19.15 22.98
C ALA A 46 28.51 17.73 23.47
N THR A 47 27.57 17.07 24.13
CA THR A 47 27.78 15.70 24.62
C THR A 47 27.91 14.77 23.42
N ALA A 48 29.06 14.11 23.25
CA ALA A 48 29.26 13.15 22.17
C ALA A 48 28.36 11.91 22.36
N THR A 49 27.99 11.24 21.26
CA THR A 49 27.22 9.99 21.29
C THR A 49 28.02 8.85 21.95
N VAL A 50 27.34 7.79 22.37
CA VAL A 50 27.99 6.53 22.80
C VAL A 50 28.11 5.61 21.58
N ASP A 51 29.32 5.12 21.28
CA ASP A 51 29.57 4.25 20.12
C ASP A 51 29.25 2.79 20.46
N LEU A 52 28.22 2.23 19.83
CA LEU A 52 27.79 0.84 20.01
C LEU A 52 28.57 -0.15 19.15
N LYS A 53 29.35 0.32 18.16
CA LYS A 53 30.10 -0.54 17.22
C LYS A 53 29.26 -1.71 16.69
N THR A 54 29.72 -2.95 16.80
CA THR A 54 28.99 -4.12 16.27
C THR A 54 27.68 -4.42 17.02
N ALA A 55 27.56 -4.03 18.30
CA ALA A 55 26.31 -4.09 19.05
C ALA A 55 25.22 -3.20 18.46
N GLY A 56 25.60 -2.16 17.70
CA GLY A 56 24.69 -1.28 16.98
C GLY A 56 23.83 -2.00 15.91
N SER A 57 24.20 -3.20 15.47
CA SER A 57 23.42 -3.98 14.50
C SER A 57 22.26 -4.78 15.10
N TYR A 58 22.17 -4.88 16.43
CA TYR A 58 21.19 -5.71 17.12
C TYR A 58 19.96 -4.92 17.58
N SER A 59 18.76 -5.50 17.41
CA SER A 59 17.57 -5.06 18.15
C SER A 59 17.60 -5.58 19.58
N VAL A 60 18.02 -6.85 19.74
CA VAL A 60 18.14 -7.52 21.04
C VAL A 60 19.47 -8.27 21.11
N LEU A 61 20.22 -8.06 22.18
CA LEU A 61 21.48 -8.76 22.46
C LEU A 61 21.52 -9.12 23.95
N ALA A 62 21.68 -10.41 24.26
CA ALA A 62 21.69 -10.91 25.63
C ALA A 62 22.90 -11.80 25.91
N THR A 63 23.21 -12.00 27.19
CA THR A 63 24.31 -12.88 27.60
C THR A 63 23.83 -14.32 27.79
N ASP A 64 22.63 -14.48 28.34
CA ASP A 64 22.04 -15.77 28.69
C ASP A 64 21.06 -16.28 27.62
N ALA A 65 19.85 -15.71 27.57
CA ALA A 65 18.81 -16.16 26.64
C ALA A 65 17.93 -15.00 26.13
N ILE A 66 17.30 -15.20 24.98
CA ILE A 66 16.20 -14.38 24.47
C ILE A 66 14.95 -15.25 24.32
N ALA A 67 13.87 -14.84 24.97
CA ALA A 67 12.58 -15.50 24.87
C ALA A 67 11.50 -14.51 24.42
N SER A 68 10.84 -14.82 23.31
CA SER A 68 9.70 -14.05 22.80
C SER A 68 8.43 -14.88 22.81
N THR A 69 7.31 -14.27 23.20
CA THR A 69 5.97 -14.87 23.05
C THR A 69 5.09 -13.98 22.15
N GLY A 70 4.18 -14.59 21.37
CA GLY A 70 3.36 -13.84 20.41
C GLY A 70 4.17 -13.18 19.29
N ASN A 71 3.56 -12.20 18.59
CA ASN A 71 4.04 -11.70 17.31
C ASN A 71 5.04 -10.54 17.43
N SER A 72 6.17 -10.77 18.10
CA SER A 72 7.23 -9.74 18.15
C SER A 72 7.83 -9.52 16.76
N ALA A 73 8.16 -8.28 16.41
CA ALA A 73 8.83 -7.90 15.16
C ALA A 73 10.13 -7.16 15.48
N LEU A 74 11.25 -7.69 15.01
CA LEU A 74 12.59 -7.15 15.23
C LEU A 74 13.19 -6.65 13.91
N SER A 75 13.62 -5.38 13.88
CA SER A 75 14.19 -4.74 12.70
C SER A 75 15.69 -4.97 12.49
N GLY A 76 16.43 -5.36 13.53
CA GLY A 76 17.87 -5.68 13.51
C GLY A 76 18.15 -7.13 13.88
N ASN A 77 19.41 -7.45 14.20
CA ASN A 77 19.83 -8.80 14.62
C ASN A 77 19.28 -9.18 16.01
N ALA A 78 19.17 -10.49 16.27
CA ALA A 78 18.92 -11.04 17.60
C ALA A 78 20.12 -11.94 18.00
N GLY A 79 20.73 -11.69 19.16
CA GLY A 79 21.96 -12.38 19.55
C GLY A 79 22.05 -12.78 21.00
N THR A 80 22.70 -13.92 21.25
CA THR A 80 23.09 -14.36 22.58
C THR A 80 24.56 -14.75 22.59
N SER A 81 25.33 -14.34 23.61
CA SER A 81 26.68 -14.87 23.84
C SER A 81 27.13 -14.63 25.29
N PRO A 82 27.66 -15.64 26.01
CA PRO A 82 27.98 -16.98 25.54
C PRO A 82 26.76 -17.92 25.44
N GLY A 83 25.59 -17.49 25.91
CA GLY A 83 24.36 -18.27 25.79
C GLY A 83 23.94 -18.53 24.34
N THR A 84 23.11 -19.54 24.13
CA THR A 84 22.71 -20.03 22.79
C THR A 84 21.19 -20.08 22.60
N ALA A 85 20.40 -19.73 23.62
CA ALA A 85 18.95 -19.87 23.57
C ALA A 85 18.27 -18.61 23.01
N ILE A 86 17.72 -18.72 21.80
CA ILE A 86 16.83 -17.72 21.20
C ILE A 86 15.54 -18.43 20.78
N THR A 87 14.41 -18.07 21.39
CA THR A 87 13.11 -18.71 21.17
C THR A 87 12.00 -17.71 20.85
N GLY A 88 10.94 -18.16 20.17
CA GLY A 88 9.81 -17.33 19.78
C GLY A 88 9.90 -16.67 18.40
N PHE A 89 10.86 -17.10 17.57
CA PHE A 89 11.04 -16.71 16.17
C PHE A 89 11.11 -17.96 15.31
N PRO A 90 9.97 -18.54 14.87
CA PRO A 90 8.58 -18.03 14.89
C PRO A 90 7.82 -18.18 16.23
N PRO A 91 6.65 -17.50 16.45
CA PRO A 91 5.89 -16.68 15.49
C PRO A 91 6.35 -15.22 15.37
N GLY A 92 7.32 -14.80 16.18
CA GLY A 92 8.01 -13.54 16.01
C GLY A 92 8.76 -13.48 14.67
N ILE A 93 8.99 -12.27 14.18
CA ILE A 93 9.62 -11.97 12.89
C ILE A 93 10.91 -11.20 13.16
N LEU A 94 11.98 -11.63 12.51
CA LEU A 94 13.29 -10.99 12.56
C LEU A 94 13.70 -10.61 11.14
N THR A 95 14.00 -9.32 10.93
CA THR A 95 14.54 -8.84 9.64
C THR A 95 16.04 -9.07 9.55
N GLY A 96 16.76 -8.99 10.69
CA GLY A 96 18.16 -9.35 10.78
C GLY A 96 18.40 -10.86 10.87
N SER A 97 19.63 -11.22 11.28
CA SER A 97 20.05 -12.61 11.49
C SER A 97 19.99 -13.00 12.97
N ILE A 98 19.75 -14.29 13.22
CA ILE A 98 19.90 -14.90 14.55
C ILE A 98 21.36 -15.30 14.74
N HIS A 99 21.99 -14.79 15.80
CA HIS A 99 23.37 -15.07 16.20
C HIS A 99 23.40 -15.71 17.59
N ALA A 100 23.23 -17.04 17.65
CA ALA A 100 23.14 -17.80 18.90
C ALA A 100 24.49 -18.42 19.29
N GLY A 101 25.23 -17.74 20.17
CA GLY A 101 26.52 -18.19 20.71
C GLY A 101 27.69 -18.15 19.72
N ASP A 102 27.56 -17.43 18.61
CA ASP A 102 28.60 -17.34 17.58
C ASP A 102 29.60 -16.19 17.83
N SER A 103 30.59 -16.07 16.94
CA SER A 103 31.62 -15.03 17.02
C SER A 103 31.10 -13.62 16.75
N HIS A 104 29.98 -13.47 16.01
CA HIS A 104 29.37 -12.18 15.73
C HIS A 104 28.66 -11.63 16.98
N ALA A 105 27.92 -12.48 17.70
CA ALA A 105 27.33 -12.15 18.99
C ALA A 105 28.39 -11.93 20.07
N ALA A 106 29.48 -12.70 20.06
CA ALA A 106 30.59 -12.51 21.00
C ALA A 106 31.29 -11.15 20.81
N ALA A 107 31.56 -10.75 19.56
CA ALA A 107 32.12 -9.43 19.26
C ALA A 107 31.17 -8.30 19.70
N ALA A 108 29.86 -8.46 19.44
CA ALA A 108 28.85 -7.50 19.87
C ALA A 108 28.75 -7.38 21.39
N GLN A 109 28.90 -8.48 22.15
CA GLN A 109 28.94 -8.43 23.62
C GLN A 109 30.17 -7.70 24.17
N ALA A 110 31.33 -7.89 23.53
CA ALA A 110 32.54 -7.14 23.88
C ALA A 110 32.39 -5.64 23.61
N ASP A 111 31.80 -5.27 22.47
CA ASP A 111 31.51 -3.88 22.13
C ASP A 111 30.42 -3.27 23.04
N LEU A 112 29.38 -4.02 23.40
CA LEU A 112 28.37 -3.61 24.40
C LEU A 112 29.03 -3.30 25.74
N THR A 113 29.97 -4.12 26.17
CA THR A 113 30.71 -3.90 27.43
C THR A 113 31.49 -2.58 27.39
N GLN A 114 32.11 -2.25 26.25
CA GLN A 114 32.81 -0.98 26.07
C GLN A 114 31.84 0.22 26.05
N ALA A 115 30.73 0.11 25.32
CA ALA A 115 29.70 1.14 25.26
C ALA A 115 29.07 1.41 26.63
N TYR A 116 28.81 0.36 27.41
CA TYR A 116 28.33 0.46 28.78
C TYR A 116 29.33 1.22 29.66
N ALA A 117 30.62 0.87 29.59
CA ALA A 117 31.66 1.53 30.36
C ALA A 117 31.85 3.01 29.96
N ASP A 118 31.75 3.33 28.67
CA ASP A 118 31.74 4.72 28.17
C ASP A 118 30.56 5.49 28.76
N ALA A 119 29.33 4.98 28.59
CA ALA A 119 28.11 5.62 29.08
C ALA A 119 28.15 5.83 30.60
N ALA A 120 28.58 4.83 31.38
CA ALA A 120 28.71 4.92 32.84
C ALA A 120 29.83 5.89 33.28
N GLY A 121 30.88 6.04 32.47
CA GLY A 121 32.02 6.91 32.75
C GLY A 121 31.81 8.39 32.39
N ARG A 122 30.74 8.74 31.66
CA ARG A 122 30.45 10.14 31.31
C ARG A 122 30.21 10.98 32.57
N VAL A 123 30.68 12.22 32.55
CA VAL A 123 30.49 13.17 33.67
C VAL A 123 29.02 13.64 33.69
N PRO A 124 28.27 13.44 34.78
CA PRO A 124 26.90 13.90 34.89
C PRO A 124 26.76 15.43 34.79
N THR A 125 25.77 15.89 34.04
CA THR A 125 25.33 17.29 33.97
C THR A 125 24.13 17.57 34.87
N GLY A 126 23.44 16.52 35.36
CA GLY A 126 22.31 16.66 36.28
C GLY A 126 22.01 15.37 37.04
N THR A 127 21.20 15.48 38.08
CA THR A 127 20.73 14.33 38.88
C THR A 127 19.22 14.13 38.72
N LEU A 128 18.79 12.86 38.76
CA LEU A 128 17.39 12.44 38.73
C LEU A 128 17.12 11.51 39.91
N ALA A 129 15.84 11.43 40.31
CA ALA A 129 15.36 10.49 41.30
C ALA A 129 13.85 10.25 41.10
N GLY A 130 13.39 9.05 41.43
CA GLY A 130 11.97 8.68 41.44
C GLY A 130 11.34 8.57 40.05
N ASP A 131 10.04 8.85 39.99
CA ASP A 131 9.25 8.82 38.76
C ASP A 131 9.47 10.09 37.92
N LEU A 132 9.68 9.90 36.61
CA LEU A 132 9.93 10.95 35.64
C LEU A 132 8.66 11.42 34.90
N ALA A 133 7.49 10.93 35.31
CA ALA A 133 6.20 11.34 34.77
C ALA A 133 6.03 12.86 34.62
N GLY A 134 5.60 13.28 33.44
CA GLY A 134 5.33 14.68 33.06
C GLY A 134 6.58 15.53 32.82
N ARG A 135 7.79 14.99 33.02
CA ARG A 135 9.02 15.78 32.87
C ARG A 135 9.36 15.98 31.39
N THR A 136 9.93 17.15 31.09
CA THR A 136 10.65 17.42 29.84
C THR A 136 12.13 17.62 30.19
N LEU A 137 12.99 16.84 29.56
CA LEU A 137 14.43 16.88 29.76
C LEU A 137 15.11 17.32 28.46
N THR A 138 16.12 18.17 28.56
CA THR A 138 16.97 18.56 27.43
C THR A 138 18.21 17.67 27.35
N ALA A 139 19.03 17.84 26.30
CA ALA A 139 20.27 17.10 26.13
C ALA A 139 21.16 17.15 27.38
N GLY A 140 21.83 16.04 27.71
CA GLY A 140 22.71 15.95 28.86
C GLY A 140 22.95 14.53 29.38
N VAL A 141 23.77 14.45 30.43
CA VAL A 141 24.10 13.22 31.16
C VAL A 141 23.44 13.27 32.53
N TYR A 142 22.48 12.39 32.79
CA TYR A 142 21.65 12.38 33.98
C TYR A 142 21.98 11.19 34.88
N LYS A 143 22.34 11.46 36.13
CA LYS A 143 22.68 10.44 37.12
C LYS A 143 21.53 10.17 38.09
N SER A 144 21.21 8.91 38.32
CA SER A 144 20.42 8.45 39.47
C SER A 144 21.17 7.37 40.24
N THR A 145 21.18 7.47 41.56
CA THR A 145 21.69 6.42 42.46
C THR A 145 20.59 5.48 42.95
N ALA A 146 19.32 5.83 42.71
CA ALA A 146 18.14 5.06 43.06
C ALA A 146 17.37 4.62 41.80
N ALA A 147 16.36 3.76 41.99
CA ALA A 147 15.51 3.33 40.88
C ALA A 147 14.81 4.53 40.23
N LEU A 148 14.69 4.49 38.91
CA LEU A 148 13.91 5.46 38.14
C LEU A 148 12.69 4.77 37.54
N ALA A 149 11.59 5.52 37.44
CA ALA A 149 10.38 5.04 36.80
C ALA A 149 9.86 6.04 35.77
N VAL A 150 9.07 5.56 34.81
CA VAL A 150 8.21 6.39 33.96
C VAL A 150 6.79 5.86 34.03
N SER A 151 5.94 6.48 34.86
CA SER A 151 4.55 6.03 35.02
C SER A 151 3.60 6.53 33.93
N THR A 152 3.92 7.65 33.28
CA THR A 152 3.11 8.25 32.20
C THR A 152 4.01 8.70 31.04
N THR A 153 4.11 10.01 30.77
CA THR A 153 4.90 10.56 29.67
C THR A 153 6.20 11.17 30.19
N LEU A 154 7.33 10.83 29.55
CA LEU A 154 8.59 11.56 29.66
C LEU A 154 8.92 12.15 28.28
N THR A 155 9.23 13.44 28.21
CA THR A 155 9.63 14.11 26.96
C THR A 155 11.13 14.39 26.94
N LEU A 156 11.80 13.99 25.86
CA LEU A 156 13.19 14.32 25.58
C LEU A 156 13.20 15.37 24.46
N ASP A 157 13.59 16.60 24.80
CA ASP A 157 13.52 17.76 23.91
C ASP A 157 14.92 18.15 23.45
N ALA A 158 15.18 18.00 22.17
CA ALA A 158 16.45 18.34 21.55
C ALA A 158 16.58 19.85 21.21
N GLN A 159 15.55 20.65 21.44
CA GLN A 159 15.55 22.10 21.20
C GLN A 159 15.95 22.49 19.77
N ASN A 160 15.54 21.67 18.80
CA ASN A 160 15.87 21.76 17.37
C ASN A 160 17.33 21.44 17.01
N ASP A 161 18.09 20.84 17.93
CA ASP A 161 19.41 20.28 17.64
C ASP A 161 19.32 18.75 17.46
N PRO A 162 19.29 18.24 16.23
CA PRO A 162 19.15 16.80 15.99
C PRO A 162 20.37 15.98 16.44
N THR A 163 21.48 16.63 16.77
CA THR A 163 22.67 15.98 17.33
C THR A 163 22.63 15.87 18.86
N ALA A 164 21.57 16.37 19.50
CA ALA A 164 21.35 16.31 20.94
C ALA A 164 21.44 14.87 21.48
N VAL A 165 22.26 14.69 22.53
CA VAL A 165 22.50 13.39 23.18
C VAL A 165 21.92 13.39 24.60
N PHE A 166 21.24 12.28 24.94
CA PHE A 166 20.66 12.03 26.26
C PHE A 166 21.26 10.75 26.82
N ILE A 167 21.95 10.83 27.96
CA ILE A 167 22.54 9.67 28.63
C ILE A 167 21.97 9.59 30.03
N PHE A 168 21.32 8.48 30.36
CA PHE A 168 20.79 8.19 31.70
C PHE A 168 21.66 7.13 32.36
N GLN A 169 22.29 7.48 33.47
CA GLN A 169 23.13 6.59 34.28
C GLN A 169 22.38 6.20 35.55
N ILE A 170 21.94 4.96 35.65
CA ILE A 170 21.02 4.46 36.68
C ILE A 170 21.69 3.34 37.47
N ASP A 171 22.04 3.58 38.73
CA ASP A 171 22.71 2.56 39.59
C ASP A 171 21.77 1.51 40.19
N ALA A 172 20.50 1.52 39.76
CA ALA A 172 19.45 0.66 40.26
C ALA A 172 18.55 0.19 39.09
N ALA A 173 17.33 -0.25 39.39
CA ALA A 173 16.36 -0.67 38.37
C ALA A 173 15.79 0.52 37.60
N PHE A 174 15.29 0.25 36.39
CA PHE A 174 14.54 1.20 35.59
C PHE A 174 13.24 0.56 35.10
N ASP A 175 12.12 1.18 35.46
CA ASP A 175 10.78 0.63 35.21
C ASP A 175 9.91 1.60 34.40
N THR A 176 9.06 1.09 33.52
CA THR A 176 7.97 1.88 32.92
C THR A 176 6.62 1.24 33.22
N ALA A 177 5.59 2.05 33.46
CA ALA A 177 4.24 1.52 33.65
C ALA A 177 3.63 1.06 32.32
N ALA A 178 2.50 0.34 32.39
CA ALA A 178 1.74 0.01 31.18
C ALA A 178 1.23 1.29 30.50
N ALA A 179 1.27 1.33 29.17
CA ALA A 179 0.89 2.48 28.34
C ALA A 179 1.68 3.79 28.59
N SER A 180 2.82 3.74 29.29
CA SER A 180 3.72 4.89 29.42
C SER A 180 4.37 5.25 28.08
N SER A 181 4.84 6.49 27.92
CA SER A 181 5.46 6.97 26.68
C SER A 181 6.73 7.78 26.93
N ILE A 182 7.81 7.46 26.21
CA ILE A 182 9.00 8.30 26.10
C ILE A 182 8.97 8.99 24.73
N VAL A 183 8.64 10.28 24.76
CA VAL A 183 8.42 11.12 23.57
C VAL A 183 9.71 11.83 23.20
N LEU A 184 10.09 11.74 21.93
CA LEU A 184 11.18 12.52 21.34
C LEU A 184 10.59 13.80 20.72
N ALA A 185 11.10 14.95 21.11
CA ALA A 185 10.61 16.25 20.67
C ALA A 185 11.72 17.10 20.02
N ASN A 186 11.29 17.99 19.11
CA ASN A 186 12.11 19.03 18.48
C ASN A 186 13.46 18.52 17.97
N GLY A 187 13.47 17.42 17.22
CA GLY A 187 14.68 16.85 16.60
C GLY A 187 15.38 15.76 17.42
N ALA A 188 14.90 15.40 18.61
CA ALA A 188 15.51 14.33 19.39
C ALA A 188 15.44 12.99 18.63
N GLN A 189 16.54 12.24 18.60
CA GLN A 189 16.64 10.96 17.90
C GLN A 189 16.89 9.82 18.89
N ALA A 190 16.19 8.70 18.74
CA ALA A 190 16.35 7.53 19.62
C ALA A 190 17.77 6.95 19.57
N SER A 191 18.45 7.07 18.42
CA SER A 191 19.85 6.71 18.24
C SER A 191 20.80 7.47 19.18
N ASN A 192 20.41 8.67 19.63
CA ASN A 192 21.17 9.52 20.54
C ASN A 192 20.68 9.46 22.00
N VAL A 193 19.76 8.55 22.33
CA VAL A 193 19.28 8.31 23.69
C VAL A 193 19.87 7.02 24.23
N PHE A 194 20.50 7.06 25.40
CA PHE A 194 21.18 5.93 26.02
C PHE A 194 20.73 5.75 27.46
N TRP A 195 20.29 4.55 27.81
CA TRP A 195 19.88 4.15 29.15
C TRP A 195 20.89 3.14 29.69
N GLN A 196 21.88 3.62 30.44
CA GLN A 196 22.83 2.76 31.14
C GLN A 196 22.24 2.37 32.50
N VAL A 197 21.96 1.08 32.69
CA VAL A 197 21.22 0.58 33.86
C VAL A 197 21.98 -0.56 34.54
N VAL A 198 22.27 -0.39 35.83
CA VAL A 198 22.91 -1.43 36.64
C VAL A 198 21.91 -2.52 37.03
N GLY A 199 20.68 -2.14 37.41
CA GLY A 199 19.63 -3.07 37.81
C GLY A 199 18.87 -3.68 36.64
N ALA A 200 17.79 -4.40 36.97
CA ALA A 200 16.86 -4.92 35.98
C ALA A 200 16.11 -3.79 35.28
N VAL A 201 15.74 -4.02 34.02
CA VAL A 201 14.87 -3.12 33.25
C VAL A 201 13.54 -3.80 33.02
N SER A 202 12.44 -3.14 33.40
CA SER A 202 11.08 -3.65 33.20
C SER A 202 10.23 -2.63 32.47
N LEU A 203 9.86 -2.91 31.21
CA LEU A 203 8.97 -2.03 30.44
C LEU A 203 7.54 -2.55 30.52
N GLY A 204 6.61 -1.72 30.96
CA GLY A 204 5.20 -2.08 31.05
C GLY A 204 4.55 -2.36 29.69
N ALA A 205 3.48 -3.16 29.67
CA ALA A 205 2.76 -3.53 28.45
C ALA A 205 2.21 -2.30 27.70
N ALA A 206 2.14 -2.38 26.37
CA ALA A 206 1.65 -1.33 25.48
C ALA A 206 2.35 0.04 25.66
N SER A 207 3.56 0.07 26.23
CA SER A 207 4.35 1.30 26.33
C SER A 207 4.97 1.70 24.99
N SER A 208 5.32 2.98 24.85
CA SER A 208 6.16 3.48 23.77
C SER A 208 7.52 3.89 24.32
N PHE A 209 8.56 3.11 24.02
CA PHE A 209 9.90 3.31 24.54
C PHE A 209 10.86 3.80 23.45
N SER A 210 11.74 4.75 23.81
CA SER A 210 12.74 5.35 22.91
C SER A 210 14.14 5.31 23.53
N GLY A 211 15.11 4.76 22.79
CA GLY A 211 16.53 4.79 23.12
C GLY A 211 17.22 3.43 23.13
N ASN A 212 18.52 3.45 23.41
CA ASN A 212 19.36 2.27 23.52
C ASN A 212 19.53 1.89 25.00
N VAL A 213 18.95 0.76 25.41
CA VAL A 213 19.14 0.22 26.75
C VAL A 213 20.43 -0.60 26.79
N LEU A 214 21.34 -0.20 27.69
CA LEU A 214 22.59 -0.86 28.02
C LEU A 214 22.48 -1.33 29.47
N ALA A 215 21.95 -2.53 29.69
CA ALA A 215 21.71 -3.08 31.03
C ALA A 215 22.80 -4.06 31.46
N LEU A 216 23.15 -4.09 32.75
CA LEU A 216 23.89 -5.23 33.31
C LEU A 216 22.96 -6.41 33.56
N ALA A 217 21.75 -6.20 34.10
CA ALA A 217 20.85 -7.28 34.47
C ALA A 217 19.81 -7.60 33.38
N ALA A 218 18.85 -8.47 33.70
CA ALA A 218 17.80 -8.89 32.78
C ALA A 218 16.89 -7.73 32.32
N ILE A 219 16.38 -7.84 31.10
CA ILE A 219 15.42 -6.91 30.51
C ILE A 219 14.10 -7.65 30.27
N SER A 220 13.01 -7.13 30.82
CA SER A 220 11.65 -7.62 30.57
C SER A 220 10.86 -6.56 29.82
N ILE A 221 10.28 -6.92 28.67
CA ILE A 221 9.50 -6.01 27.83
C ILE A 221 8.08 -6.53 27.76
N GLY A 222 7.16 -5.77 28.35
CA GLY A 222 5.74 -6.10 28.44
C GLY A 222 5.05 -6.20 27.08
N ALA A 223 3.92 -6.89 27.06
CA ALA A 223 3.24 -7.22 25.80
C ALA A 223 2.86 -5.97 24.98
N GLY A 224 3.15 -5.96 23.68
CA GLY A 224 2.70 -4.88 22.78
C GLY A 224 3.49 -3.57 22.87
N THR A 225 4.59 -3.52 23.62
CA THR A 225 5.48 -2.34 23.64
C THR A 225 6.01 -2.04 22.23
N THR A 226 5.89 -0.79 21.80
CA THR A 226 6.60 -0.23 20.64
C THR A 226 7.94 0.32 21.11
N PHE A 227 9.03 -0.21 20.58
CA PHE A 227 10.40 0.06 21.01
C PHE A 227 11.17 0.67 19.84
N ILE A 228 11.63 1.91 19.99
CA ILE A 228 12.51 2.56 19.00
C ILE A 228 13.92 2.57 19.60
N GLY A 229 14.81 1.74 19.06
CA GLY A 229 16.17 1.57 19.58
C GLY A 229 16.50 0.11 19.84
N ARG A 230 17.21 -0.15 20.95
CA ARG A 230 17.83 -1.45 21.23
C ARG A 230 17.67 -1.88 22.68
N ALA A 231 17.50 -3.17 22.92
CA ALA A 231 17.56 -3.77 24.25
C ALA A 231 18.80 -4.67 24.34
N LEU A 232 19.83 -4.20 25.04
CA LEU A 232 21.13 -4.85 25.11
C LEU A 232 21.48 -5.12 26.59
N THR A 233 21.77 -6.38 26.93
CA THR A 233 22.19 -6.77 28.28
C THR A 233 23.50 -7.57 28.27
N SER A 234 24.40 -7.23 29.20
CA SER A 234 25.73 -7.83 29.33
C SER A 234 25.85 -8.86 30.47
N ASN A 235 24.79 -9.10 31.24
CA ASN A 235 24.73 -10.18 32.25
C ASN A 235 23.27 -10.58 32.58
N GLY A 236 22.44 -10.77 31.55
CA GLY A 236 21.05 -11.14 31.73
C GLY A 236 20.40 -11.80 30.52
N ALA A 237 19.15 -12.21 30.72
CA ALA A 237 18.24 -12.66 29.68
C ALA A 237 17.31 -11.52 29.25
N ILE A 238 16.75 -11.62 28.04
CA ILE A 238 15.70 -10.73 27.53
C ILE A 238 14.42 -11.53 27.37
N ALA A 239 13.36 -11.12 28.07
CA ALA A 239 12.02 -11.66 27.93
C ALA A 239 11.11 -10.62 27.30
N MET A 240 10.35 -11.00 26.27
CA MET A 240 9.52 -10.06 25.52
C MET A 240 8.25 -10.73 24.96
N ALA A 241 7.24 -9.94 24.64
CA ALA A 241 5.95 -10.42 24.13
C ALA A 241 5.31 -9.48 23.10
N SER A 242 5.03 -9.96 21.89
CA SER A 242 4.33 -9.19 20.84
C SER A 242 4.85 -7.75 20.67
N ASN A 243 6.17 -7.56 20.76
CA ASN A 243 6.80 -6.23 20.75
C ASN A 243 7.21 -5.81 19.35
N ILE A 244 7.24 -4.52 19.09
CA ILE A 244 7.69 -3.97 17.80
C ILE A 244 8.98 -3.20 18.03
N PHE A 245 10.11 -3.70 17.52
CA PHE A 245 11.36 -2.96 17.47
C PHE A 245 11.51 -2.26 16.13
N MET A 246 11.85 -0.98 16.17
CA MET A 246 12.17 -0.15 15.01
C MET A 246 13.58 0.40 15.14
N THR A 247 14.36 0.32 14.06
CA THR A 247 15.65 1.00 13.95
C THR A 247 15.46 2.51 13.78
N GLU A 248 14.43 2.90 13.04
CA GLU A 248 14.12 4.28 12.71
C GLU A 248 12.58 4.50 12.77
N PRO A 249 12.08 5.52 13.50
CA PRO A 249 10.66 5.81 13.51
C PRO A 249 10.23 6.49 12.20
N PRO A 250 8.96 6.33 11.76
CA PRO A 250 8.41 7.09 10.64
C PRO A 250 8.51 8.60 10.87
N VAL A 251 8.65 9.37 9.79
CA VAL A 251 8.55 10.83 9.85
C VAL A 251 7.10 11.22 10.17
N THR A 252 6.90 12.03 11.20
CA THR A 252 5.55 12.39 11.67
C THR A 252 5.01 13.59 10.89
N LEU A 253 3.89 13.40 10.18
CA LEU A 253 3.29 14.45 9.33
C LEU A 253 2.31 15.38 10.04
N LYS A 254 1.81 15.00 11.22
CA LYS A 254 0.76 15.74 11.97
C LYS A 254 -0.39 16.16 11.04
N THR A 255 -0.78 17.45 11.03
CA THR A 255 -1.92 17.94 10.22
C THR A 255 -1.65 17.90 8.71
N ALA A 256 -0.39 17.84 8.26
CA ALA A 256 -0.08 17.61 6.84
C ALA A 256 -0.49 16.19 6.39
N GLY A 257 -0.59 15.25 7.34
CA GLY A 257 -0.91 13.84 7.11
C GLY A 257 -2.34 13.56 6.64
N ILE A 258 -3.23 14.54 6.51
CA ILE A 258 -4.57 14.34 5.93
C ILE A 258 -4.64 14.67 4.44
N TYR A 259 -3.64 15.38 3.92
CA TYR A 259 -3.64 15.88 2.54
C TYR A 259 -3.06 14.85 1.57
N SER A 260 -3.76 14.57 0.47
CA SER A 260 -3.15 13.90 -0.68
C SER A 260 -2.21 14.85 -1.43
N VAL A 261 -2.59 16.13 -1.46
CA VAL A 261 -1.87 17.21 -2.12
C VAL A 261 -1.85 18.43 -1.19
N LEU A 262 -0.66 18.92 -0.87
CA LEU A 262 -0.45 20.17 -0.12
C LEU A 262 0.61 21.01 -0.82
N ALA A 263 0.24 22.17 -1.35
CA ALA A 263 1.14 23.03 -2.13
C ALA A 263 1.44 24.37 -1.44
N GLY A 264 2.61 24.93 -1.73
CA GLY A 264 3.04 26.24 -1.23
C GLY A 264 2.36 27.40 -1.98
N THR A 265 2.18 27.26 -3.29
CA THR A 265 1.74 28.35 -4.17
C THR A 265 0.41 28.06 -4.84
N SER A 266 0.30 26.94 -5.57
CA SER A 266 -0.89 26.57 -6.34
C SER A 266 -0.92 25.08 -6.69
N VAL A 267 -2.12 24.59 -7.01
CA VAL A 267 -2.33 23.28 -7.65
C VAL A 267 -2.91 23.49 -9.04
N LEU A 268 -2.22 22.94 -10.05
CA LEU A 268 -2.63 22.99 -11.46
C LEU A 268 -2.98 21.59 -11.93
N ASN A 269 -4.22 21.36 -12.36
CA ASN A 269 -4.64 20.05 -12.86
C ASN A 269 -5.14 20.13 -14.31
N SER A 270 -4.74 19.14 -15.11
CA SER A 270 -5.33 18.87 -16.43
C SER A 270 -6.01 17.50 -16.42
N GLY A 271 -7.26 17.41 -16.89
CA GLY A 271 -8.00 16.14 -16.95
C GLY A 271 -8.54 15.62 -15.61
N GLY A 272 -9.07 14.39 -15.61
CA GLY A 272 -9.85 13.81 -14.51
C GLY A 272 -9.01 13.23 -13.38
N THR A 273 -8.21 14.05 -12.71
CA THR A 273 -7.42 13.63 -11.54
C THR A 273 -8.32 13.34 -10.35
N THR A 274 -8.09 12.23 -9.63
CA THR A 274 -8.82 11.90 -8.39
C THR A 274 -7.88 11.90 -7.19
N LEU A 275 -8.24 12.64 -6.14
CA LEU A 275 -7.53 12.69 -4.86
C LEU A 275 -8.38 12.04 -3.76
N SER A 276 -7.85 10.99 -3.13
CA SER A 276 -8.52 10.26 -2.03
C SER A 276 -8.51 10.96 -0.67
N GLY A 277 -7.63 11.95 -0.49
CA GLY A 277 -7.53 12.78 0.72
C GLY A 277 -7.78 14.26 0.43
N SER A 278 -7.48 15.11 1.41
CA SER A 278 -7.69 16.56 1.29
C SER A 278 -6.73 17.22 0.29
N LEU A 279 -7.15 18.35 -0.27
CA LEU A 279 -6.32 19.24 -1.08
C LEU A 279 -6.06 20.53 -0.30
N GLY A 280 -4.80 20.96 -0.23
CA GLY A 280 -4.40 22.16 0.50
C GLY A 280 -3.48 23.06 -0.31
N VAL A 281 -3.64 24.37 -0.18
CA VAL A 281 -2.69 25.37 -0.69
C VAL A 281 -2.48 26.46 0.36
N SER A 282 -1.24 26.71 0.75
CA SER A 282 -0.86 27.81 1.66
C SER A 282 0.66 28.06 1.58
N PRO A 283 1.16 29.31 1.66
CA PRO A 283 0.42 30.57 1.83
C PRO A 283 -0.34 31.01 0.58
N GLY A 284 -0.13 30.38 -0.58
CA GLY A 284 -0.95 30.62 -1.77
C GLY A 284 -2.40 30.14 -1.63
N ASN A 285 -3.18 30.35 -2.67
CA ASN A 285 -4.59 29.92 -2.74
C ASN A 285 -5.01 29.48 -4.16
N GLY A 286 -4.05 29.32 -5.09
CA GLY A 286 -4.36 29.00 -6.48
C GLY A 286 -4.78 27.54 -6.66
N LEU A 287 -5.92 27.30 -7.30
CA LEU A 287 -6.42 25.98 -7.67
C LEU A 287 -7.06 26.04 -9.06
N THR A 288 -6.65 25.15 -9.97
CA THR A 288 -7.29 25.00 -11.30
C THR A 288 -7.49 23.52 -11.64
N GLY A 289 -8.52 23.22 -12.43
CA GLY A 289 -8.78 21.87 -12.95
C GLY A 289 -9.56 20.93 -12.02
N PHE A 290 -10.22 21.45 -10.97
CA PHE A 290 -11.16 20.72 -10.11
C PHE A 290 -12.50 21.47 -10.08
N PRO A 291 -13.44 21.22 -11.03
CA PRO A 291 -13.51 20.11 -12.00
C PRO A 291 -12.63 20.26 -13.28
N PRO A 292 -12.38 19.17 -14.06
CA PRO A 292 -12.96 17.82 -13.94
C PRO A 292 -12.28 16.92 -12.90
N GLY A 293 -11.20 17.37 -12.27
CA GLY A 293 -10.62 16.66 -11.13
C GLY A 293 -11.60 16.56 -9.96
N LEU A 294 -11.44 15.51 -9.15
CA LEU A 294 -12.24 15.19 -7.98
C LEU A 294 -11.36 15.15 -6.73
N VAL A 295 -11.79 15.84 -5.67
CA VAL A 295 -11.22 15.73 -4.31
C VAL A 295 -12.28 15.06 -3.44
N THR A 296 -11.98 13.90 -2.87
CA THR A 296 -12.92 13.21 -1.96
C THR A 296 -12.81 13.74 -0.52
N GLY A 297 -11.64 14.28 -0.15
CA GLY A 297 -11.45 15.01 1.10
C GLY A 297 -11.90 16.47 1.03
N SER A 298 -11.52 17.26 2.03
CA SER A 298 -11.80 18.71 2.06
C SER A 298 -10.78 19.49 1.23
N THR A 299 -11.22 20.62 0.67
CA THR A 299 -10.35 21.57 -0.05
C THR A 299 -10.10 22.81 0.82
N HIS A 300 -8.83 23.10 1.09
CA HIS A 300 -8.37 24.17 1.97
C HIS A 300 -7.42 25.12 1.24
N LEU A 301 -7.90 26.30 0.83
CA LEU A 301 -7.12 27.28 0.06
C LEU A 301 -6.86 28.55 0.88
N GLY A 302 -5.61 28.78 1.29
CA GLY A 302 -5.23 29.93 2.11
C GLY A 302 -5.86 29.96 3.52
N THR A 303 -6.37 28.82 3.99
CA THR A 303 -7.03 28.69 5.29
C THR A 303 -6.02 28.49 6.44
N ALA A 304 -6.48 28.65 7.68
CA ALA A 304 -5.67 28.40 8.87
C ALA A 304 -5.23 26.92 8.96
N GLU A 305 -6.10 25.99 8.56
CA GLU A 305 -5.84 24.56 8.51
C GLU A 305 -4.71 24.23 7.53
N SER A 306 -4.77 24.78 6.32
CA SER A 306 -3.69 24.61 5.31
C SER A 306 -2.39 25.30 5.73
N ALA A 307 -2.46 26.40 6.51
CA ALA A 307 -1.29 27.07 7.04
C ALA A 307 -0.61 26.25 8.14
N GLN A 308 -1.39 25.68 9.08
CA GLN A 308 -0.86 24.78 10.10
C GLN A 308 -0.25 23.51 9.46
N ALA A 309 -0.90 22.96 8.44
CA ALA A 309 -0.37 21.83 7.69
C ALA A 309 0.98 22.15 7.01
N GLN A 310 1.19 23.38 6.54
CA GLN A 310 2.48 23.81 5.98
C GLN A 310 3.58 23.95 7.04
N ILE A 311 3.23 24.37 8.27
CA ILE A 311 4.15 24.39 9.40
C ILE A 311 4.56 22.96 9.77
N ASP A 312 3.59 22.06 9.87
CA ASP A 312 3.82 20.65 10.16
C ASP A 312 4.62 19.95 9.04
N LEU A 313 4.37 20.31 7.77
CA LEU A 313 5.17 19.85 6.64
C LEU A 313 6.63 20.31 6.76
N GLN A 314 6.88 21.55 7.15
CA GLN A 314 8.25 22.04 7.37
C GLN A 314 8.94 21.26 8.50
N ALA A 315 8.23 20.99 9.59
CA ALA A 315 8.75 20.18 10.68
C ALA A 315 9.10 18.75 10.21
N ALA A 316 8.24 18.14 9.37
CA ALA A 316 8.49 16.83 8.78
C ALA A 316 9.68 16.82 7.81
N ILE A 317 9.84 17.87 6.98
CA ILE A 317 11.01 18.04 6.11
C ILE A 317 12.29 18.12 6.95
N ASN A 318 12.28 18.94 8.00
CA ASN A 318 13.44 19.10 8.88
C ASN A 318 13.77 17.80 9.62
N ASP A 319 12.76 17.08 10.13
CA ASP A 319 12.92 15.76 10.76
C ASP A 319 13.54 14.75 9.79
N ALA A 320 12.98 14.63 8.59
CA ALA A 320 13.48 13.72 7.57
C ALA A 320 14.92 14.03 7.14
N ALA A 321 15.27 15.30 6.94
CA ALA A 321 16.62 15.75 6.57
C ALA A 321 17.64 15.59 7.71
N ALA A 322 17.19 15.64 8.96
CA ALA A 322 18.03 15.49 10.14
C ALA A 322 18.40 14.04 10.48
N ARG A 323 17.71 13.05 9.89
CA ARG A 323 18.02 11.62 10.12
C ARG A 323 19.42 11.31 9.59
N THR A 324 20.22 10.56 10.36
CA THR A 324 21.57 10.19 9.94
C THR A 324 21.54 9.14 8.82
N PRO A 325 22.07 9.41 7.61
CA PRO A 325 22.09 8.45 6.52
C PRO A 325 23.01 7.26 6.79
N THR A 326 22.56 6.07 6.44
CA THR A 326 23.37 4.84 6.50
C THR A 326 23.99 4.49 5.15
N THR A 327 23.51 5.10 4.06
CA THR A 327 23.96 4.78 2.70
C THR A 327 23.83 5.99 1.79
N THR A 328 24.84 6.21 0.94
CA THR A 328 24.81 7.24 -0.11
C THR A 328 24.46 6.62 -1.46
N LEU A 329 23.47 7.18 -2.15
CA LEU A 329 23.02 6.81 -3.48
C LEU A 329 23.48 7.85 -4.51
N SER A 330 23.59 7.44 -5.76
CA SER A 330 23.86 8.36 -6.87
C SER A 330 23.27 7.83 -8.18
N GLY A 331 22.87 8.75 -9.07
CA GLY A 331 22.47 8.42 -10.43
C GLY A 331 21.09 7.77 -10.55
N ASN A 332 21.01 6.63 -11.24
CA ASN A 332 19.76 5.96 -11.59
C ASN A 332 19.61 4.64 -10.82
N LEU A 333 18.45 4.45 -10.17
CA LEU A 333 18.17 3.29 -9.31
C LEU A 333 17.51 2.10 -10.02
N THR A 334 17.46 2.13 -11.34
CA THR A 334 16.79 1.12 -12.19
C THR A 334 17.16 -0.32 -11.81
N GLY A 335 16.14 -1.15 -11.56
CA GLY A 335 16.27 -2.58 -11.32
C GLY A 335 16.70 -2.96 -9.90
N GLN A 336 16.98 -1.97 -9.05
CA GLN A 336 17.53 -2.23 -7.71
C GLN A 336 16.43 -2.51 -6.67
N THR A 337 16.83 -3.27 -5.65
CA THR A 337 16.05 -3.52 -4.44
C THR A 337 16.73 -2.85 -3.25
N TYR A 338 15.97 -2.07 -2.50
CA TYR A 338 16.43 -1.40 -1.27
C TYR A 338 15.66 -1.92 -0.07
N ASN A 339 16.36 -2.05 1.05
CA ASN A 339 15.78 -2.43 2.33
C ASN A 339 15.41 -1.19 3.15
N ALA A 340 14.80 -1.36 4.32
CA ALA A 340 14.53 -0.25 5.23
C ALA A 340 15.83 0.50 5.59
N GLY A 341 15.78 1.82 5.66
CA GLY A 341 16.96 2.63 5.97
C GLY A 341 16.83 4.10 5.58
N VAL A 342 17.88 4.87 5.92
CA VAL A 342 18.02 6.29 5.59
C VAL A 342 19.10 6.44 4.51
N TYR A 343 18.73 7.01 3.37
CA TYR A 343 19.53 7.12 2.16
C TYR A 343 19.79 8.57 1.81
N ALA A 344 21.04 8.96 1.63
CA ALA A 344 21.40 10.28 1.11
C ALA A 344 21.69 10.24 -0.38
N ALA A 345 21.22 11.22 -1.13
CA ALA A 345 21.51 11.40 -2.55
C ALA A 345 21.89 12.88 -2.80
N PRO A 346 23.19 13.22 -2.72
CA PRO A 346 23.65 14.61 -2.84
C PRO A 346 23.54 15.18 -4.27
N GLY A 347 23.12 14.37 -5.23
CA GLY A 347 22.90 14.76 -6.63
C GLY A 347 21.54 14.33 -7.13
N ALA A 348 21.23 14.66 -8.39
CA ALA A 348 19.97 14.28 -9.01
C ALA A 348 19.80 12.75 -9.01
N LEU A 349 18.60 12.30 -8.65
CA LEU A 349 18.24 10.88 -8.56
C LEU A 349 17.17 10.56 -9.60
N ALA A 350 17.36 9.45 -10.32
CA ALA A 350 16.44 9.00 -11.36
C ALA A 350 15.92 7.58 -11.10
N LEU A 351 14.63 7.36 -11.37
CA LEU A 351 14.02 6.03 -11.46
C LEU A 351 13.69 5.76 -12.93
N GLY A 352 14.62 5.11 -13.63
CA GLY A 352 14.51 4.84 -15.06
C GLY A 352 13.52 3.73 -15.44
N SER A 353 13.23 2.81 -14.52
CA SER A 353 12.20 1.75 -14.69
C SER A 353 11.66 1.31 -13.32
N SER A 354 11.56 -0.01 -13.05
CA SER A 354 11.13 -0.55 -11.76
C SER A 354 12.21 -0.39 -10.70
N VAL A 355 11.83 0.08 -9.51
CA VAL A 355 12.63 0.04 -8.28
C VAL A 355 11.82 -0.69 -7.22
N THR A 356 12.44 -1.57 -6.44
CA THR A 356 11.76 -2.33 -5.38
C THR A 356 12.22 -1.86 -4.00
N LEU A 357 11.27 -1.64 -3.09
CA LEU A 357 11.53 -1.45 -1.68
C LEU A 357 11.03 -2.70 -0.93
N ASP A 358 11.94 -3.38 -0.26
CA ASP A 358 11.69 -4.65 0.42
C ASP A 358 11.67 -4.44 1.94
N GLY A 359 10.51 -4.64 2.56
CA GLY A 359 10.37 -4.57 4.01
C GLY A 359 10.92 -5.79 4.75
N GLN A 360 11.35 -6.84 4.03
CA GLN A 360 11.93 -8.07 4.57
C GLN A 360 11.06 -8.72 5.67
N GLY A 361 9.74 -8.71 5.46
CA GLY A 361 8.74 -9.24 6.39
C GLY A 361 8.37 -8.29 7.53
N ASN A 362 9.00 -7.11 7.62
CA ASN A 362 8.71 -6.11 8.64
C ASN A 362 7.64 -5.11 8.15
N PRO A 363 6.39 -5.17 8.66
CA PRO A 363 5.35 -4.22 8.30
C PRO A 363 5.63 -2.78 8.78
N ASN A 364 6.61 -2.61 9.67
CA ASN A 364 7.04 -1.32 10.19
C ASN A 364 8.30 -0.78 9.51
N ALA A 365 8.78 -1.42 8.44
CA ALA A 365 9.94 -0.95 7.67
C ALA A 365 9.79 0.52 7.25
N VAL A 366 10.79 1.34 7.58
CA VAL A 366 10.84 2.77 7.27
C VAL A 366 11.94 3.02 6.25
N PHE A 367 11.60 3.77 5.20
CA PHE A 367 12.51 4.19 4.14
C PHE A 367 12.52 5.71 4.09
N ILE A 368 13.68 6.33 4.22
CA ILE A 368 13.84 7.78 4.13
C ILE A 368 14.90 8.06 3.08
N PHE A 369 14.52 8.74 2.01
CA PHE A 369 15.43 9.21 0.96
C PHE A 369 15.57 10.72 1.09
N GLN A 370 16.79 11.19 1.35
CA GLN A 370 17.17 12.60 1.46
C GLN A 370 17.90 13.01 0.18
N LEU A 371 17.31 13.95 -0.57
CA LEU A 371 17.81 14.39 -1.87
C LEU A 371 18.09 15.88 -1.85
N ASP A 372 19.36 16.25 -2.03
CA ASP A 372 19.79 17.66 -2.14
C ASP A 372 19.42 18.28 -3.50
N SER A 373 18.90 17.46 -4.43
CA SER A 373 18.62 17.84 -5.82
C SER A 373 17.30 17.25 -6.32
N THR A 374 17.14 17.09 -7.63
CA THR A 374 15.89 16.66 -8.26
C THR A 374 15.65 15.16 -8.12
N LEU A 375 14.37 14.78 -7.99
CA LEU A 375 13.88 13.42 -8.16
C LEU A 375 13.14 13.32 -9.50
N THR A 376 13.56 12.39 -10.36
CA THR A 376 12.93 12.21 -11.68
C THR A 376 12.56 10.75 -11.94
N THR A 377 11.44 10.50 -12.61
CA THR A 377 11.10 9.17 -13.11
C THR A 377 10.88 9.21 -14.62
N SER A 378 11.29 8.15 -15.32
CA SER A 378 10.88 7.91 -16.71
C SER A 378 9.37 7.63 -16.81
N ALA A 379 8.83 7.76 -18.02
CA ALA A 379 7.46 7.30 -18.29
C ALA A 379 7.34 5.78 -18.00
N ALA A 380 6.21 5.36 -17.46
CA ALA A 380 5.92 3.98 -17.05
C ALA A 380 6.87 3.37 -16.00
N SER A 381 7.71 4.17 -15.31
CA SER A 381 8.46 3.72 -14.14
C SER A 381 7.56 3.27 -13.00
N SER A 382 8.01 2.31 -12.20
CA SER A 382 7.27 1.79 -11.06
C SER A 382 8.14 1.72 -9.79
N LEU A 383 7.60 2.17 -8.67
CA LEU A 383 8.14 1.92 -7.35
C LEU A 383 7.29 0.86 -6.65
N ARG A 384 7.84 -0.33 -6.52
CA ARG A 384 7.15 -1.52 -5.98
C ARG A 384 7.53 -1.75 -4.54
N LEU A 385 6.53 -1.92 -3.67
CA LEU A 385 6.73 -2.27 -2.27
C LEU A 385 6.43 -3.75 -2.05
N ILE A 386 7.31 -4.46 -1.35
CA ILE A 386 7.12 -5.90 -1.05
C ILE A 386 7.43 -6.22 0.41
N ASN A 387 7.00 -7.42 0.84
CA ASN A 387 7.33 -8.03 2.12
C ASN A 387 7.19 -7.07 3.32
N GLY A 388 6.06 -6.39 3.44
CA GLY A 388 5.77 -5.50 4.57
C GLY A 388 6.15 -4.02 4.37
N ALA A 389 6.83 -3.64 3.29
CA ALA A 389 7.03 -2.23 2.99
C ALA A 389 5.69 -1.51 2.75
N GLN A 390 5.49 -0.36 3.41
CA GLN A 390 4.24 0.42 3.37
C GLN A 390 4.46 1.82 2.79
N PRO A 391 3.58 2.35 1.90
CA PRO A 391 3.74 3.68 1.34
C PRO A 391 3.73 4.79 2.40
N SER A 392 2.96 4.63 3.48
CA SER A 392 2.93 5.57 4.60
C SER A 392 4.24 5.63 5.40
N ARG A 393 5.19 4.72 5.13
CA ARG A 393 6.51 4.63 5.75
C ARG A 393 7.66 4.81 4.77
N VAL A 394 7.38 5.24 3.55
CA VAL A 394 8.37 5.61 2.54
C VAL A 394 8.34 7.12 2.39
N PHE A 395 9.42 7.80 2.76
CA PHE A 395 9.55 9.24 2.75
C PHE A 395 10.62 9.68 1.75
N TRP A 396 10.26 10.64 0.90
CA TRP A 396 11.15 11.27 -0.07
C TRP A 396 11.30 12.74 0.32
N GLN A 397 12.33 13.07 1.09
CA GLN A 397 12.72 14.44 1.36
C GLN A 397 13.53 14.95 0.17
N VAL A 398 13.04 16.01 -0.48
CA VAL A 398 13.62 16.49 -1.75
C VAL A 398 13.74 18.01 -1.74
N ASP A 399 14.96 18.52 -1.82
CA ASP A 399 15.25 19.95 -1.90
C ASP A 399 14.98 20.51 -3.30
N GLY A 400 15.27 19.72 -4.34
CA GLY A 400 15.01 20.07 -5.73
C GLY A 400 13.56 19.82 -6.18
N ALA A 401 13.32 20.05 -7.47
CA ALA A 401 12.03 19.74 -8.08
C ALA A 401 11.82 18.23 -8.23
N VAL A 402 10.59 17.77 -8.06
CA VAL A 402 10.18 16.39 -8.34
C VAL A 402 9.43 16.33 -9.67
N ARG A 403 9.81 15.41 -10.55
CA ARG A 403 9.18 15.21 -11.86
C ARG A 403 8.93 13.72 -12.11
N LEU A 404 7.69 13.29 -11.92
CA LEU A 404 7.28 11.93 -12.23
C LEU A 404 6.84 11.86 -13.70
N GLY A 405 7.34 10.87 -14.44
CA GLY A 405 6.94 10.58 -15.81
C GLY A 405 5.46 10.22 -15.94
N ALA A 406 4.96 10.23 -17.18
CA ALA A 406 3.60 9.80 -17.48
C ALA A 406 3.43 8.29 -17.25
N SER A 407 2.22 7.86 -16.87
CA SER A 407 1.87 6.47 -16.61
C SER A 407 2.75 5.78 -15.55
N SER A 408 3.40 6.55 -14.67
CA SER A 408 4.22 5.99 -13.59
C SER A 408 3.35 5.47 -12.44
N SER A 409 3.85 4.47 -11.72
CA SER A 409 3.31 4.01 -10.44
C SER A 409 4.27 4.39 -9.33
N PHE A 410 3.94 5.42 -8.55
CA PHE A 410 4.80 5.92 -7.47
C PHE A 410 4.19 5.61 -6.09
N SER A 411 5.04 5.31 -5.10
CA SER A 411 4.62 5.04 -3.74
C SER A 411 5.41 5.87 -2.73
N GLY A 412 4.74 6.41 -1.71
CA GLY A 412 5.40 7.13 -0.62
C GLY A 412 4.87 8.55 -0.38
N VAL A 413 5.48 9.21 0.60
CA VAL A 413 5.22 10.60 0.97
C VAL A 413 6.36 11.45 0.43
N ILE A 414 6.06 12.35 -0.49
CA ILE A 414 7.02 13.34 -0.97
C ILE A 414 6.96 14.55 -0.03
N LEU A 415 8.11 14.88 0.57
CA LEU A 415 8.37 16.02 1.43
C LEU A 415 9.27 17.00 0.65
N GLY A 416 8.67 17.72 -0.31
CA GLY A 416 9.38 18.57 -1.26
C GLY A 416 9.56 20.01 -0.78
N GLN A 417 10.69 20.62 -1.12
CA GLN A 417 10.89 22.07 -0.97
C GLN A 417 10.46 22.85 -2.21
N ALA A 418 10.58 22.26 -3.40
CA ALA A 418 10.29 22.90 -4.70
C ALA A 418 9.08 22.26 -5.42
N ALA A 419 8.86 22.63 -6.69
CA ALA A 419 7.71 22.18 -7.46
C ALA A 419 7.66 20.65 -7.64
N ILE A 420 6.44 20.09 -7.61
CA ILE A 420 6.16 18.67 -7.88
C ILE A 420 5.32 18.58 -9.15
N THR A 421 5.77 17.80 -10.13
CA THR A 421 5.01 17.48 -11.33
C THR A 421 4.73 15.99 -11.36
N VAL A 422 3.45 15.61 -11.39
CA VAL A 422 3.02 14.23 -11.60
C VAL A 422 2.52 14.09 -13.03
N GLY A 423 3.23 13.28 -13.83
CA GLY A 423 2.90 13.05 -15.23
C GLY A 423 1.51 12.46 -15.45
N THR A 424 1.00 12.60 -16.68
CA THR A 424 -0.35 12.18 -17.04
C THR A 424 -0.62 10.70 -16.80
N ASN A 425 -1.83 10.34 -16.37
CA ASN A 425 -2.27 8.95 -16.19
C ASN A 425 -1.42 8.15 -15.19
N SER A 426 -0.74 8.83 -14.27
CA SER A 426 0.06 8.19 -13.23
C SER A 426 -0.81 7.76 -12.05
N SER A 427 -0.41 6.66 -11.41
CA SER A 427 -0.94 6.21 -10.14
C SER A 427 0.03 6.59 -9.02
N PHE A 428 -0.49 7.19 -7.97
CA PHE A 428 0.28 7.67 -6.83
C PHE A 428 -0.32 7.09 -5.56
N THR A 429 0.42 6.22 -4.88
CA THR A 429 0.02 5.67 -3.57
C THR A 429 0.77 6.41 -2.47
N GLY A 430 0.16 7.44 -1.91
CA GLY A 430 0.74 8.27 -0.86
C GLY A 430 0.37 9.75 -1.00
N ARG A 431 1.35 10.64 -0.81
CA ARG A 431 1.13 12.10 -0.73
C ARG A 431 2.16 12.89 -1.53
N ALA A 432 1.70 13.95 -2.20
CA ALA A 432 2.56 14.96 -2.80
C ALA A 432 2.47 16.26 -1.98
N LEU A 433 3.49 16.54 -1.18
CA LEU A 433 3.52 17.70 -0.28
C LEU A 433 4.73 18.58 -0.66
N THR A 434 4.51 19.86 -0.90
CA THR A 434 5.59 20.82 -1.16
C THR A 434 5.45 22.10 -0.34
N ARG A 435 6.58 22.56 0.21
CA ARG A 435 6.65 23.76 1.04
C ARG A 435 6.49 25.05 0.23
N ASN A 436 7.22 25.17 -0.88
CA ASN A 436 7.31 26.43 -1.66
C ASN A 436 6.84 26.27 -3.11
N GLY A 437 6.52 25.04 -3.54
CA GLY A 437 6.26 24.73 -4.94
C GLY A 437 4.78 24.80 -5.37
N THR A 438 4.61 24.88 -6.68
CA THR A 438 3.36 24.48 -7.36
C THR A 438 3.32 22.96 -7.48
N ILE A 439 2.14 22.37 -7.34
CA ILE A 439 1.90 20.97 -7.72
C ILE A 439 1.13 20.91 -9.04
N THR A 440 1.71 20.24 -10.05
CA THR A 440 1.09 20.05 -11.37
C THR A 440 0.67 18.58 -11.54
N LEU A 441 -0.58 18.36 -11.92
CA LEU A 441 -1.21 17.04 -12.06
C LEU A 441 -1.81 16.87 -13.47
N GLY A 442 -1.90 15.62 -13.94
CA GLY A 442 -2.55 15.28 -15.21
C GLY A 442 -3.29 13.94 -15.12
N SER A 443 -4.62 13.93 -15.18
CA SER A 443 -5.46 12.70 -15.14
C SER A 443 -4.94 11.60 -14.19
N SER A 444 -4.45 11.98 -13.02
CA SER A 444 -3.71 11.10 -12.12
C SER A 444 -4.61 10.56 -11.02
N THR A 445 -4.28 9.42 -10.43
CA THR A 445 -5.03 8.89 -9.29
C THR A 445 -4.15 8.85 -8.04
N PHE A 446 -4.56 9.55 -6.99
CA PHE A 446 -3.93 9.49 -5.67
C PHE A 446 -4.75 8.60 -4.73
N THR A 447 -4.10 7.57 -4.19
CA THR A 447 -4.63 6.69 -3.13
C THR A 447 -3.76 6.85 -1.89
N THR A 448 -4.34 6.96 -0.69
CA THR A 448 -3.54 7.10 0.55
C THR A 448 -3.12 5.75 1.12
N ASP A 449 -3.88 4.69 0.83
CA ASP A 449 -3.62 3.33 1.31
C ASP A 449 -3.55 2.35 0.13
N PRO A 450 -2.53 1.48 0.05
CA PRO A 450 -2.45 0.45 -0.99
C PRO A 450 -3.53 -0.63 -0.77
N VAL A 451 -3.66 -1.57 -1.70
CA VAL A 451 -4.40 -2.82 -1.42
C VAL A 451 -3.65 -3.67 -0.38
N VAL A 452 -4.34 -4.51 0.38
CA VAL A 452 -3.68 -5.55 1.22
C VAL A 452 -3.25 -6.67 0.29
N ASN A 453 -1.94 -6.98 0.28
CA ASN A 453 -1.42 -8.03 -0.59
C ASN A 453 -1.69 -9.41 0.03
N LEU A 454 -2.56 -10.19 -0.61
CA LEU A 454 -2.92 -11.54 -0.17
C LEU A 454 -1.98 -12.64 -0.68
N GLY A 455 -1.02 -12.31 -1.57
CA GLY A 455 -0.14 -13.31 -2.18
C GLY A 455 -0.93 -14.47 -2.82
N SER A 456 -0.47 -15.70 -2.57
CA SER A 456 -1.15 -16.93 -2.99
C SER A 456 -2.50 -17.17 -2.30
N ALA A 457 -2.78 -16.54 -1.15
CA ALA A 457 -4.11 -16.60 -0.53
C ALA A 457 -5.20 -15.90 -1.36
N SER A 458 -4.82 -15.12 -2.38
CA SER A 458 -5.77 -14.43 -3.26
C SER A 458 -6.63 -15.35 -4.13
N SER A 459 -6.20 -16.60 -4.41
CA SER A 459 -7.01 -17.57 -5.18
C SER A 459 -8.05 -18.31 -4.32
N TYR A 460 -7.94 -18.23 -3.00
CA TYR A 460 -8.79 -18.97 -2.08
C TYR A 460 -10.08 -18.21 -1.78
N ALA A 461 -11.22 -18.88 -1.94
CA ALA A 461 -12.50 -18.42 -1.41
C ALA A 461 -12.58 -18.68 0.11
N ILE A 462 -11.98 -19.80 0.55
CA ILE A 462 -11.88 -20.18 1.96
C ILE A 462 -10.47 -20.68 2.24
N LEU A 463 -9.84 -20.16 3.29
CA LEU A 463 -8.56 -20.67 3.78
C LEU A 463 -8.61 -20.76 5.31
N ALA A 464 -8.31 -21.93 5.86
CA ALA A 464 -8.39 -22.21 7.29
C ALA A 464 -7.14 -22.92 7.83
N THR A 465 -6.93 -22.87 9.14
CA THR A 465 -5.77 -23.50 9.77
C THR A 465 -6.07 -24.92 10.23
N THR A 466 -7.26 -25.13 10.80
CA THR A 466 -7.62 -26.40 11.42
C THR A 466 -8.52 -27.27 10.55
N SER A 467 -9.63 -26.70 10.06
CA SER A 467 -10.62 -27.44 9.27
C SER A 467 -11.61 -26.53 8.55
N VAL A 468 -12.24 -27.08 7.51
CA VAL A 468 -13.40 -26.50 6.83
C VAL A 468 -14.56 -27.49 6.90
N ALA A 469 -15.73 -27.04 7.35
CA ALA A 469 -16.93 -27.88 7.46
C ALA A 469 -18.16 -27.18 6.86
N ASN A 470 -18.83 -27.88 5.94
CA ASN A 470 -20.06 -27.42 5.31
C ASN A 470 -21.26 -28.32 5.62
N THR A 471 -22.43 -27.71 5.83
CA THR A 471 -23.73 -28.39 5.93
C THR A 471 -24.72 -27.84 4.90
N GLY A 472 -25.25 -28.70 4.03
CA GLY A 472 -26.20 -28.31 2.99
C GLY A 472 -25.55 -27.78 1.71
N ASN A 473 -26.37 -27.31 0.78
CA ASN A 473 -25.96 -26.98 -0.59
C ASN A 473 -25.30 -25.59 -0.65
N SER A 474 -24.00 -25.52 -0.37
CA SER A 474 -23.20 -24.30 -0.51
C SER A 474 -22.53 -24.22 -1.88
N SER A 475 -22.21 -23.02 -2.36
CA SER A 475 -21.50 -22.81 -3.64
C SER A 475 -20.41 -21.76 -3.48
N PHE A 476 -19.16 -22.09 -3.76
CA PHE A 476 -18.04 -21.16 -3.63
C PHE A 476 -17.26 -21.02 -4.93
N ASP A 477 -16.81 -19.78 -5.20
CA ASP A 477 -16.03 -19.40 -6.37
C ASP A 477 -14.58 -19.06 -5.98
N GLY A 478 -13.66 -20.01 -6.20
CA GLY A 478 -12.25 -19.99 -5.76
C GLY A 478 -11.83 -21.28 -5.04
N ASP A 479 -10.59 -21.35 -4.59
CA ASP A 479 -10.06 -22.55 -3.91
C ASP A 479 -10.51 -22.67 -2.45
N ILE A 480 -10.52 -23.88 -1.89
CA ILE A 480 -10.67 -24.14 -0.45
C ILE A 480 -9.37 -24.73 0.07
N GLY A 481 -8.77 -24.11 1.08
CA GLY A 481 -7.50 -24.54 1.67
C GLY A 481 -7.59 -24.79 3.17
N VAL A 482 -6.88 -25.83 3.63
CA VAL A 482 -6.62 -26.04 5.06
C VAL A 482 -5.14 -26.36 5.24
N SER A 483 -4.44 -25.67 6.15
CA SER A 483 -3.07 -26.01 6.54
C SER A 483 -2.72 -25.39 7.90
N PRO A 484 -2.06 -26.11 8.83
CA PRO A 484 -1.52 -27.46 8.70
C PRO A 484 -2.58 -28.57 8.88
N GLY A 485 -3.83 -28.23 9.20
CA GLY A 485 -4.93 -29.19 9.17
C GLY A 485 -5.18 -29.72 7.75
N THR A 486 -5.93 -30.81 7.65
CA THR A 486 -6.21 -31.48 6.36
C THR A 486 -7.71 -31.61 6.06
N ALA A 487 -8.57 -31.33 7.05
CA ALA A 487 -9.97 -31.69 7.00
C ALA A 487 -10.82 -30.66 6.24
N VAL A 488 -11.36 -31.06 5.09
CA VAL A 488 -12.43 -30.36 4.37
C VAL A 488 -13.61 -31.32 4.25
N THR A 489 -14.77 -30.95 4.78
CA THR A 489 -15.97 -31.81 4.83
C THR A 489 -17.21 -31.09 4.32
N GLY A 490 -18.16 -31.84 3.75
CA GLY A 490 -19.41 -31.29 3.22
C GLY A 490 -19.33 -30.76 1.77
N PHE A 491 -18.29 -31.13 1.02
CA PHE A 491 -18.15 -30.89 -0.42
C PHE A 491 -17.89 -32.23 -1.12
N PRO A 492 -18.94 -33.00 -1.51
CA PRO A 492 -20.37 -32.68 -1.58
C PRO A 492 -21.16 -32.70 -0.24
N PRO A 493 -22.38 -32.12 -0.14
CA PRO A 493 -23.19 -31.54 -1.24
C PRO A 493 -22.82 -30.12 -1.65
N GLY A 494 -21.91 -29.45 -0.92
CA GLY A 494 -21.35 -28.19 -1.39
C GLY A 494 -20.64 -28.35 -2.73
N VAL A 495 -20.72 -27.33 -3.57
CA VAL A 495 -20.06 -27.27 -4.88
C VAL A 495 -19.00 -26.17 -4.89
N LEU A 496 -17.93 -26.40 -5.65
CA LEU A 496 -16.76 -25.53 -5.74
C LEU A 496 -16.37 -25.40 -7.21
N THR A 497 -16.05 -24.18 -7.67
CA THR A 497 -15.46 -23.97 -9.01
C THR A 497 -13.93 -24.14 -9.02
N GLY A 498 -13.28 -23.93 -7.88
CA GLY A 498 -11.83 -24.14 -7.67
C GLY A 498 -11.45 -25.52 -7.13
N THR A 499 -10.24 -25.62 -6.57
CA THR A 499 -9.64 -26.85 -6.05
C THR A 499 -9.67 -26.92 -4.53
N ILE A 500 -9.76 -28.13 -3.97
CA ILE A 500 -9.62 -28.37 -2.53
C ILE A 500 -8.17 -28.75 -2.21
N HIS A 501 -7.52 -27.96 -1.34
CA HIS A 501 -6.15 -28.12 -0.87
C HIS A 501 -6.13 -28.47 0.63
N GLY A 502 -6.08 -29.77 0.95
CA GLY A 502 -6.03 -30.26 2.34
C GLY A 502 -4.61 -30.62 2.79
N GLY A 503 -3.94 -29.71 3.50
CA GLY A 503 -2.62 -29.91 4.09
C GLY A 503 -1.45 -29.97 3.11
N ASP A 504 -1.64 -29.48 1.88
CA ASP A 504 -0.58 -29.48 0.86
C ASP A 504 0.31 -28.23 0.90
N ALA A 505 1.31 -28.20 0.02
CA ALA A 505 2.25 -27.10 -0.07
C ALA A 505 1.61 -25.78 -0.55
N ALA A 506 0.55 -25.84 -1.38
CA ALA A 506 -0.14 -24.65 -1.86
C ALA A 506 -0.94 -23.99 -0.74
N ALA A 507 -1.67 -24.77 0.07
CA ALA A 507 -2.36 -24.27 1.26
C ALA A 507 -1.37 -23.78 2.33
N ALA A 508 -0.22 -24.44 2.49
CA ALA A 508 0.83 -23.97 3.40
C ALA A 508 1.43 -22.61 2.97
N ALA A 509 1.74 -22.44 1.68
CA ALA A 509 2.20 -21.16 1.13
C ALA A 509 1.12 -20.06 1.28
N ALA A 510 -0.13 -20.39 1.00
CA ALA A 510 -1.25 -19.46 1.18
C ALA A 510 -1.44 -19.05 2.64
N GLN A 511 -1.23 -19.95 3.61
CA GLN A 511 -1.26 -19.60 5.03
C GLN A 511 -0.13 -18.65 5.43
N VAL A 512 1.08 -18.82 4.87
CA VAL A 512 2.19 -17.90 5.08
C VAL A 512 1.84 -16.51 4.54
N ASP A 513 1.30 -16.44 3.32
CA ASP A 513 0.89 -15.18 2.70
C ASP A 513 -0.30 -14.54 3.42
N LEU A 514 -1.26 -15.33 3.91
CA LEU A 514 -2.37 -14.85 4.72
C LEU A 514 -1.87 -14.25 6.03
N ALA A 515 -0.91 -14.89 6.70
CA ALA A 515 -0.29 -14.36 7.90
C ALA A 515 0.44 -13.03 7.60
N ALA A 516 1.09 -12.91 6.44
CA ALA A 516 1.69 -11.64 6.01
C ALA A 516 0.64 -10.55 5.73
N ALA A 517 -0.47 -10.90 5.08
CA ALA A 517 -1.58 -10.00 4.81
C ALA A 517 -2.27 -9.50 6.08
N TYR A 518 -2.47 -10.40 7.07
CA TYR A 518 -3.01 -10.03 8.38
C TYR A 518 -2.11 -9.01 9.07
N LYS A 519 -0.79 -9.24 9.05
CA LYS A 519 0.21 -8.34 9.65
C LYS A 519 0.23 -6.99 8.95
N ASP A 520 0.19 -6.96 7.62
CA ASP A 520 0.05 -5.74 6.83
C ASP A 520 -1.20 -4.95 7.27
N ALA A 521 -2.38 -5.58 7.18
CA ALA A 521 -3.65 -4.94 7.48
C ALA A 521 -3.73 -4.41 8.93
N ALA A 522 -3.21 -5.16 9.91
CA ALA A 522 -3.22 -4.76 11.33
C ALA A 522 -2.22 -3.64 11.65
N ALA A 523 -1.11 -3.53 10.91
CA ALA A 523 -0.08 -2.52 11.14
C ALA A 523 -0.38 -1.17 10.48
N ARG A 524 -1.42 -1.09 9.64
CA ARG A 524 -1.78 0.15 8.95
C ARG A 524 -2.27 1.20 9.97
N PRO A 525 -1.76 2.44 9.91
CA PRO A 525 -2.25 3.50 10.80
C PRO A 525 -3.74 3.75 10.57
N ALA A 526 -4.53 3.75 11.65
CA ALA A 526 -5.96 4.03 11.57
C ALA A 526 -6.21 5.52 11.27
N SER A 527 -7.08 5.80 10.30
CA SER A 527 -7.60 7.14 10.02
C SER A 527 -8.74 7.54 10.95
N ALA A 528 -9.46 6.56 11.52
CA ALA A 528 -10.55 6.80 12.47
C ALA A 528 -10.74 5.63 13.43
N THR A 529 -11.26 5.92 14.63
CA THR A 529 -11.74 4.91 15.57
C THR A 529 -13.25 4.70 15.43
N ILE A 530 -13.69 3.44 15.56
CA ILE A 530 -15.10 3.03 15.52
C ILE A 530 -15.38 2.05 16.66
N ALA A 531 -16.63 1.95 17.08
CA ALA A 531 -17.05 1.04 18.14
C ALA A 531 -18.53 0.67 17.98
N GLY A 532 -18.91 -0.47 18.57
CA GLY A 532 -20.30 -0.91 18.68
C GLY A 532 -20.90 -1.43 17.38
N ASP A 533 -22.18 -1.12 17.17
CA ASP A 533 -22.94 -1.51 15.98
C ASP A 533 -22.73 -0.50 14.83
N LEU A 534 -22.48 -1.02 13.63
CA LEU A 534 -22.33 -0.23 12.41
C LEU A 534 -23.61 -0.15 11.55
N GLY A 535 -24.71 -0.76 11.99
CA GLY A 535 -26.00 -0.64 11.32
C GLY A 535 -26.42 0.82 11.08
N GLY A 536 -26.84 1.13 9.87
CA GLY A 536 -27.25 2.46 9.42
C GLY A 536 -26.12 3.44 9.11
N ARG A 537 -24.85 3.04 9.28
CA ARG A 537 -23.70 3.92 9.03
C ARG A 537 -23.27 3.89 7.57
N THR A 538 -22.68 5.01 7.13
CA THR A 538 -21.90 5.10 5.89
C THR A 538 -20.45 5.36 6.26
N LEU A 539 -19.54 4.53 5.75
CA LEU A 539 -18.10 4.73 5.87
C LEU A 539 -17.54 5.10 4.48
N THR A 540 -16.61 6.03 4.46
CA THR A 540 -15.82 6.40 3.27
C THR A 540 -14.49 5.65 3.26
N SER A 541 -13.68 5.78 2.21
CA SER A 541 -12.38 5.09 2.15
C SER A 541 -11.49 5.45 3.35
N GLY A 542 -10.80 4.47 3.91
CA GLY A 542 -9.86 4.66 5.02
C GLY A 542 -9.60 3.39 5.82
N VAL A 543 -8.81 3.56 6.88
CA VAL A 543 -8.45 2.52 7.85
C VAL A 543 -9.18 2.81 9.17
N TYR A 544 -10.09 1.93 9.58
CA TYR A 544 -10.92 2.08 10.77
C TYR A 544 -10.48 1.09 11.84
N LYS A 545 -10.33 1.55 13.09
CA LYS A 545 -9.95 0.68 14.21
C LYS A 545 -11.03 0.58 15.28
N ALA A 546 -11.36 -0.65 15.65
CA ALA A 546 -12.20 -1.01 16.80
C ALA A 546 -11.37 -1.80 17.82
N ALA A 547 -11.20 -1.26 19.03
CA ALA A 547 -10.52 -1.97 20.12
C ALA A 547 -11.41 -3.04 20.78
N ALA A 548 -12.72 -2.95 20.60
CA ALA A 548 -13.72 -3.85 21.18
C ALA A 548 -14.53 -4.55 20.08
N ALA A 549 -15.42 -5.46 20.49
CA ALA A 549 -16.25 -6.20 19.57
C ALA A 549 -17.13 -5.26 18.72
N LEU A 550 -17.28 -5.61 17.46
CA LEU A 550 -17.98 -4.82 16.46
C LEU A 550 -19.15 -5.64 15.88
N ALA A 551 -20.27 -4.99 15.60
CA ALA A 551 -21.44 -5.64 15.04
C ALA A 551 -22.01 -4.92 13.82
N ILE A 552 -22.78 -5.63 12.98
CA ILE A 552 -23.63 -5.04 11.94
C ILE A 552 -25.05 -5.60 12.12
N SER A 553 -25.95 -4.80 12.68
CA SER A 553 -27.34 -5.21 12.92
C SER A 553 -28.25 -5.08 11.70
N THR A 554 -27.97 -4.11 10.83
CA THR A 554 -28.80 -3.75 9.66
C THR A 554 -27.91 -3.51 8.42
N THR A 555 -28.00 -2.36 7.77
CA THR A 555 -27.21 -2.04 6.57
C THR A 555 -26.01 -1.17 6.93
N LEU A 556 -24.82 -1.62 6.56
CA LEU A 556 -23.61 -0.79 6.51
C LEU A 556 -23.35 -0.40 5.05
N THR A 557 -23.16 0.89 4.78
CA THR A 557 -22.79 1.39 3.45
C THR A 557 -21.30 1.72 3.40
N LEU A 558 -20.59 1.19 2.41
CA LEU A 558 -19.23 1.60 2.06
C LEU A 558 -19.30 2.46 0.80
N ASP A 559 -18.99 3.74 0.94
CA ASP A 559 -19.12 4.75 -0.11
C ASP A 559 -17.74 5.11 -0.68
N GLY A 560 -17.51 4.75 -1.95
CA GLY A 560 -16.29 5.07 -2.66
C GLY A 560 -16.18 6.54 -3.09
N GLN A 561 -17.24 7.33 -2.94
CA GLN A 561 -17.33 8.75 -3.30
C GLN A 561 -16.88 9.06 -4.75
N GLY A 562 -17.17 8.14 -5.67
CA GLY A 562 -16.79 8.21 -7.08
C GLY A 562 -15.39 7.63 -7.38
N ASN A 563 -14.65 7.18 -6.36
CA ASN A 563 -13.32 6.61 -6.52
C ASN A 563 -13.36 5.08 -6.66
N PRO A 564 -13.15 4.50 -7.86
CA PRO A 564 -13.08 3.05 -8.04
C PRO A 564 -11.92 2.38 -7.27
N ASN A 565 -10.93 3.15 -6.83
CA ASN A 565 -9.78 2.66 -6.10
C ASN A 565 -9.90 2.88 -4.58
N ALA A 566 -11.07 3.27 -4.07
CA ALA A 566 -11.33 3.43 -2.64
C ALA A 566 -10.97 2.14 -1.87
N ILE A 567 -10.14 2.29 -0.83
CA ILE A 567 -9.75 1.20 0.08
C ILE A 567 -10.50 1.34 1.40
N PHE A 568 -11.01 0.22 1.92
CA PHE A 568 -11.61 0.13 3.24
C PHE A 568 -10.90 -0.96 4.03
N ILE A 569 -10.29 -0.59 5.15
CA ILE A 569 -9.64 -1.55 6.05
C ILE A 569 -10.26 -1.39 7.42
N ILE A 570 -10.93 -2.42 7.90
CA ILE A 570 -11.58 -2.42 9.20
C ILE A 570 -10.78 -3.36 10.10
N GLN A 571 -10.04 -2.78 11.05
CA GLN A 571 -9.25 -3.46 12.07
C GLN A 571 -10.10 -3.65 13.33
N VAL A 572 -10.26 -4.89 13.78
CA VAL A 572 -11.04 -5.26 14.96
C VAL A 572 -10.18 -6.10 15.89
N ASP A 573 -9.86 -5.56 17.07
CA ASP A 573 -9.01 -6.24 18.07
C ASP A 573 -9.78 -7.30 18.88
N ALA A 574 -11.05 -7.52 18.55
CA ALA A 574 -11.97 -8.44 19.23
C ALA A 574 -12.84 -9.20 18.20
N ALA A 575 -14.00 -9.72 18.62
CA ALA A 575 -14.94 -10.43 17.76
C ALA A 575 -15.70 -9.49 16.81
N PHE A 576 -16.10 -10.02 15.65
CA PHE A 576 -16.91 -9.31 14.66
C PHE A 576 -18.15 -10.12 14.28
N ASN A 577 -19.33 -9.53 14.43
CA ASN A 577 -20.61 -10.24 14.24
C ASN A 577 -21.54 -9.51 13.25
N THR A 578 -22.28 -10.25 12.44
CA THR A 578 -23.40 -9.70 11.65
C THR A 578 -24.71 -10.32 12.10
N ALA A 579 -25.78 -9.53 12.19
CA ALA A 579 -27.11 -10.04 12.49
C ALA A 579 -27.73 -10.74 11.28
N ALA A 580 -28.75 -11.55 11.52
CA ALA A 580 -29.50 -12.19 10.44
C ALA A 580 -30.14 -11.14 9.51
N GLY A 581 -30.01 -11.32 8.19
CA GLY A 581 -30.54 -10.40 7.18
C GLY A 581 -29.81 -9.05 7.08
N SER A 582 -28.72 -8.83 7.82
CA SER A 582 -27.88 -7.64 7.70
C SER A 582 -27.17 -7.56 6.34
N SER A 583 -26.74 -6.37 5.93
CA SER A 583 -26.14 -6.15 4.61
C SER A 583 -24.96 -5.18 4.64
N VAL A 584 -23.87 -5.51 3.94
CA VAL A 584 -22.80 -4.56 3.60
C VAL A 584 -22.93 -4.17 2.12
N ILE A 585 -23.26 -2.91 1.85
CA ILE A 585 -23.51 -2.41 0.48
C ILE A 585 -22.35 -1.53 0.03
N LEU A 586 -21.91 -1.72 -1.22
CA LEU A 586 -20.93 -0.86 -1.88
C LEU A 586 -21.63 0.18 -2.75
N THR A 587 -21.22 1.44 -2.66
CA THR A 587 -21.77 2.53 -3.47
C THR A 587 -20.67 3.42 -4.05
N ASN A 588 -21.02 4.18 -5.10
CA ASN A 588 -20.18 5.21 -5.73
C ASN A 588 -18.72 4.77 -5.95
N GLY A 589 -18.50 3.63 -6.60
CA GLY A 589 -17.16 3.15 -6.96
C GLY A 589 -16.46 2.30 -5.91
N ALA A 590 -17.01 2.08 -4.71
CA ALA A 590 -16.44 1.10 -3.79
C ALA A 590 -16.44 -0.32 -4.43
N GLN A 591 -15.33 -1.06 -4.27
CA GLN A 591 -15.16 -2.41 -4.83
C GLN A 591 -14.85 -3.44 -3.73
N ALA A 592 -15.44 -4.63 -3.83
CA ALA A 592 -15.23 -5.72 -2.87
C ALA A 592 -13.78 -6.20 -2.79
N SER A 593 -13.05 -6.15 -3.91
CA SER A 593 -11.60 -6.42 -4.00
C SER A 593 -10.75 -5.54 -3.08
N ARG A 594 -11.30 -4.40 -2.63
CA ARG A 594 -10.63 -3.33 -1.89
C ARG A 594 -11.21 -3.12 -0.48
N VAL A 595 -12.07 -4.03 -0.02
CA VAL A 595 -12.62 -4.06 1.34
C VAL A 595 -11.97 -5.19 2.12
N TYR A 596 -11.32 -4.87 3.23
CA TYR A 596 -10.60 -5.81 4.07
C TYR A 596 -11.08 -5.71 5.52
N TRP A 597 -11.36 -6.86 6.12
CA TRP A 597 -11.75 -7.01 7.51
C TRP A 597 -10.65 -7.76 8.26
N GLN A 598 -9.77 -7.04 8.94
CA GLN A 598 -8.76 -7.65 9.81
C GLN A 598 -9.38 -7.85 11.18
N VAL A 599 -9.53 -9.11 11.61
CA VAL A 599 -10.26 -9.44 12.86
C VAL A 599 -9.42 -10.36 13.73
N ALA A 600 -9.10 -9.90 14.94
CA ALA A 600 -8.32 -10.67 15.91
C ALA A 600 -9.16 -11.76 16.60
N GLY A 601 -10.44 -11.50 16.85
CA GLY A 601 -11.39 -12.45 17.44
C GLY A 601 -12.16 -13.29 16.41
N ALA A 602 -13.14 -14.05 16.92
CA ALA A 602 -14.02 -14.86 16.07
C ALA A 602 -14.92 -13.99 15.19
N VAL A 603 -15.22 -14.48 13.99
CA VAL A 603 -16.17 -13.86 13.06
C VAL A 603 -17.42 -14.70 12.96
N SER A 604 -18.59 -14.11 13.18
CA SER A 604 -19.89 -14.79 12.99
C SER A 604 -20.79 -13.99 12.06
N MET A 605 -21.17 -14.59 10.93
CA MET A 605 -22.13 -14.00 10.00
C MET A 605 -23.52 -14.59 10.22
N GLY A 606 -24.49 -13.74 10.53
CA GLY A 606 -25.88 -14.12 10.73
C GLY A 606 -26.52 -14.70 9.47
N ALA A 607 -27.55 -15.55 9.65
CA ALA A 607 -28.27 -16.19 8.54
C ALA A 607 -28.85 -15.16 7.56
N ALA A 608 -28.84 -15.48 6.27
CA ALA A 608 -29.34 -14.63 5.18
C ALA A 608 -28.69 -13.23 5.12
N SER A 609 -27.52 -13.02 5.72
CA SER A 609 -26.79 -11.76 5.59
C SER A 609 -26.12 -11.66 4.21
N ALA A 610 -26.00 -10.42 3.71
CA ALA A 610 -25.25 -10.09 2.50
C ALA A 610 -23.92 -9.42 2.90
N PHE A 611 -22.81 -10.14 2.78
CA PHE A 611 -21.51 -9.67 3.25
C PHE A 611 -20.55 -9.40 2.10
N THR A 612 -19.67 -8.40 2.25
CA THR A 612 -18.75 -7.99 1.19
C THR A 612 -17.34 -7.75 1.75
N GLY A 613 -16.32 -8.19 1.01
CA GLY A 613 -14.91 -7.96 1.31
C GLY A 613 -14.15 -9.21 1.76
N THR A 614 -12.84 -9.09 1.85
CA THR A 614 -11.95 -10.17 2.31
C THR A 614 -11.86 -10.14 3.84
N ILE A 615 -12.28 -11.21 4.51
CA ILE A 615 -12.00 -11.42 5.93
C ILE A 615 -10.59 -11.98 6.07
N ILE A 616 -9.80 -11.35 6.92
CA ILE A 616 -8.44 -11.74 7.30
C ILE A 616 -8.45 -11.95 8.82
N GLY A 617 -8.84 -13.15 9.26
CA GLY A 617 -9.11 -13.48 10.66
C GLY A 617 -7.97 -14.21 11.38
N MET A 618 -7.93 -14.12 12.71
CA MET A 618 -7.05 -14.90 13.58
C MET A 618 -7.77 -15.96 14.42
N ALA A 619 -9.09 -16.09 14.28
CA ALA A 619 -9.87 -17.10 14.98
C ALA A 619 -10.91 -17.73 14.05
N ALA A 620 -11.81 -18.54 14.61
CA ALA A 620 -12.82 -19.23 13.82
C ALA A 620 -13.76 -18.26 13.07
N ILE A 621 -14.16 -18.66 11.87
CA ILE A 621 -15.14 -17.95 11.04
C ILE A 621 -16.37 -18.87 10.90
N SER A 622 -17.54 -18.36 11.25
CA SER A 622 -18.82 -19.06 11.08
C SER A 622 -19.71 -18.31 10.11
N ILE A 623 -20.08 -18.96 9.02
CA ILE A 623 -20.93 -18.44 7.96
C ILE A 623 -22.34 -19.03 8.12
N GLY A 624 -23.31 -18.21 8.52
CA GLY A 624 -24.69 -18.64 8.74
C GLY A 624 -25.41 -19.17 7.49
N ALA A 625 -26.56 -19.79 7.71
CA ALA A 625 -27.42 -20.33 6.64
C ALA A 625 -27.82 -19.26 5.63
N GLY A 626 -27.64 -19.51 4.33
CA GLY A 626 -28.10 -18.60 3.27
C GLY A 626 -27.32 -17.29 3.15
N VAL A 627 -26.13 -17.17 3.76
CA VAL A 627 -25.27 -15.99 3.57
C VAL A 627 -24.87 -15.87 2.10
N SER A 628 -25.08 -14.68 1.54
CA SER A 628 -24.54 -14.28 0.23
C SER A 628 -23.26 -13.50 0.45
N TYR A 629 -22.14 -14.04 -0.02
CA TYR A 629 -20.81 -13.52 0.25
C TYR A 629 -20.10 -13.06 -1.04
N LEU A 630 -19.74 -11.79 -1.12
CA LEU A 630 -18.86 -11.26 -2.17
C LEU A 630 -17.48 -11.00 -1.57
N GLY A 631 -16.63 -12.03 -1.51
CA GLY A 631 -15.40 -11.94 -0.71
C GLY A 631 -14.66 -13.25 -0.51
N ARG A 632 -13.85 -13.30 0.56
CA ARG A 632 -13.03 -14.47 0.95
C ARG A 632 -13.02 -14.64 2.46
N ALA A 633 -13.25 -15.86 2.95
CA ALA A 633 -13.20 -16.20 4.37
C ALA A 633 -11.84 -16.83 4.69
N LEU A 634 -10.89 -16.00 5.13
CA LEU A 634 -9.51 -16.43 5.39
C LEU A 634 -9.21 -16.33 6.89
N THR A 635 -8.77 -17.42 7.52
CA THR A 635 -8.33 -17.43 8.92
C THR A 635 -6.98 -18.10 9.10
N ALA A 636 -6.09 -17.39 9.80
CA ALA A 636 -4.71 -17.81 10.06
C ALA A 636 -4.56 -18.74 11.27
N ASN A 637 -5.61 -18.92 12.09
CA ASN A 637 -5.55 -19.74 13.32
C ASN A 637 -6.89 -20.44 13.68
N GLY A 638 -7.85 -20.49 12.76
CA GLY A 638 -9.20 -20.98 13.04
C GLY A 638 -9.72 -22.05 12.09
N ALA A 639 -10.90 -22.57 12.43
CA ALA A 639 -11.74 -23.34 11.52
C ALA A 639 -12.69 -22.40 10.75
N VAL A 640 -13.17 -22.85 9.60
CA VAL A 640 -14.30 -22.21 8.90
C VAL A 640 -15.48 -23.17 8.86
N SER A 641 -16.62 -22.76 9.41
CA SER A 641 -17.87 -23.50 9.34
C SER A 641 -18.90 -22.74 8.53
N MET A 642 -19.70 -23.45 7.72
CA MET A 642 -20.73 -22.82 6.90
C MET A 642 -21.97 -23.70 6.70
N SER A 643 -23.08 -23.08 6.35
CA SER A 643 -24.28 -23.80 5.90
C SER A 643 -24.98 -23.08 4.77
N THR A 644 -25.36 -23.79 3.70
CA THR A 644 -26.17 -23.26 2.58
C THR A 644 -25.75 -21.87 2.07
N ALA A 645 -24.44 -21.58 2.11
CA ALA A 645 -23.90 -20.26 1.81
C ALA A 645 -23.42 -20.19 0.35
N SER A 646 -23.47 -19.02 -0.25
CA SER A 646 -22.94 -18.78 -1.59
C SER A 646 -21.85 -17.72 -1.56
N SER A 647 -20.75 -17.95 -2.29
CA SER A 647 -19.69 -16.97 -2.49
C SER A 647 -19.41 -16.74 -3.97
N THR A 648 -19.08 -15.49 -4.30
CA THR A 648 -18.54 -15.07 -5.60
C THR A 648 -17.17 -14.42 -5.38
N SER A 649 -16.22 -14.69 -6.27
CA SER A 649 -14.86 -14.13 -6.14
C SER A 649 -14.90 -12.60 -6.17
N PRO A 650 -14.21 -11.89 -5.27
CA PRO A 650 -14.18 -10.44 -5.24
C PRO A 650 -13.19 -9.88 -6.28
N ALA A 651 -12.74 -10.66 -7.26
CA ALA A 651 -11.89 -10.16 -8.34
C ALA A 651 -12.49 -8.89 -8.96
N PRO A 652 -11.69 -7.85 -9.23
CA PRO A 652 -12.23 -6.61 -9.75
C PRO A 652 -12.96 -6.86 -11.07
N ALA A 653 -14.14 -6.25 -11.20
CA ALA A 653 -14.79 -5.98 -12.46
C ALA A 653 -13.87 -5.07 -13.29
N ALA A 654 -12.90 -5.65 -14.00
CA ALA A 654 -11.89 -4.87 -14.74
C ALA A 654 -11.54 -5.46 -16.11
N GLY A 655 -12.35 -6.38 -16.64
CA GLY A 655 -12.25 -6.78 -18.04
C GLY A 655 -13.30 -6.11 -18.91
N ASP A 656 -13.03 -6.04 -20.21
CA ASP A 656 -13.97 -5.52 -21.20
C ASP A 656 -15.05 -6.55 -21.54
N LEU A 657 -16.20 -6.08 -22.00
CA LEU A 657 -17.12 -6.90 -22.76
C LEU A 657 -16.63 -6.95 -24.20
N THR A 658 -16.28 -8.14 -24.67
CA THR A 658 -15.75 -8.30 -26.03
C THR A 658 -16.49 -9.39 -26.78
N ALA A 659 -16.63 -9.20 -28.10
CA ALA A 659 -17.12 -10.22 -29.01
C ALA A 659 -16.13 -10.38 -30.16
N THR A 660 -15.65 -11.60 -30.35
CA THR A 660 -14.91 -12.00 -31.54
C THR A 660 -15.89 -12.72 -32.47
N THR A 661 -16.24 -12.06 -33.57
CA THR A 661 -17.20 -12.55 -34.57
C THR A 661 -16.52 -12.73 -35.93
N ALA A 662 -17.05 -13.65 -36.74
CA ALA A 662 -16.59 -13.89 -38.11
C ALA A 662 -17.78 -14.12 -39.07
N GLY A 663 -17.58 -13.81 -40.35
CA GLY A 663 -18.52 -14.16 -41.41
C GLY A 663 -18.45 -15.65 -41.77
N ALA A 664 -19.10 -16.03 -42.88
CA ALA A 664 -18.97 -17.34 -43.49
C ALA A 664 -18.97 -17.22 -45.02
N THR A 665 -18.24 -18.11 -45.69
CA THR A 665 -18.40 -18.33 -47.14
C THR A 665 -19.60 -19.24 -47.36
N LEU A 666 -20.54 -18.82 -48.21
CA LEU A 666 -21.73 -19.62 -48.52
C LEU A 666 -21.44 -20.61 -49.64
N SER A 667 -22.03 -21.80 -49.54
CA SER A 667 -21.95 -22.89 -50.51
C SER A 667 -22.52 -22.48 -51.86
N ALA A 668 -21.84 -22.81 -52.96
CA ALA A 668 -22.40 -22.58 -54.30
C ALA A 668 -23.75 -23.30 -54.47
N VAL A 669 -24.67 -22.69 -55.21
CA VAL A 669 -25.98 -23.26 -55.50
C VAL A 669 -26.28 -23.23 -57.00
N THR A 670 -27.03 -24.21 -57.49
CA THR A 670 -27.50 -24.25 -58.88
C THR A 670 -28.89 -23.63 -58.97
N ILE A 671 -29.11 -22.66 -59.86
CA ILE A 671 -30.44 -22.08 -60.06
C ILE A 671 -31.27 -23.01 -60.92
N LEU A 672 -32.43 -23.41 -60.41
CA LEU A 672 -33.40 -24.25 -61.14
C LEU A 672 -34.51 -23.42 -61.81
N GLY A 673 -34.63 -22.12 -61.46
CA GLY A 673 -35.61 -21.18 -62.05
C GLY A 673 -37.06 -21.41 -61.63
N THR A 674 -37.35 -22.49 -60.91
CA THR A 674 -38.71 -22.90 -60.51
C THR A 674 -38.98 -22.69 -59.02
N GLU A 675 -37.97 -22.82 -58.16
CA GLU A 675 -38.10 -22.66 -56.69
C GLU A 675 -36.90 -21.90 -56.09
N PRO A 676 -37.09 -21.13 -54.99
CA PRO A 676 -36.00 -20.46 -54.31
C PRO A 676 -34.90 -21.44 -53.89
N GLN A 677 -33.65 -21.00 -53.99
CA GLN A 677 -32.50 -21.82 -53.67
C GLN A 677 -31.76 -21.24 -52.44
N PHE A 678 -31.09 -22.07 -51.65
CA PHE A 678 -30.45 -21.64 -50.40
C PHE A 678 -28.95 -21.91 -50.42
N ALA A 679 -28.17 -20.84 -50.30
CA ALA A 679 -26.74 -20.92 -50.11
C ALA A 679 -26.44 -20.91 -48.61
N THR A 680 -25.79 -21.95 -48.10
CA THR A 680 -25.56 -22.12 -46.66
C THR A 680 -24.08 -22.03 -46.32
N GLY A 681 -23.75 -21.52 -45.13
CA GLY A 681 -22.38 -21.46 -44.64
C GLY A 681 -22.32 -21.58 -43.13
N ILE A 682 -21.15 -21.97 -42.62
CA ILE A 682 -20.88 -22.09 -41.19
C ILE A 682 -19.71 -21.15 -40.88
N SER A 683 -19.84 -20.36 -39.82
CA SER A 683 -18.74 -19.50 -39.36
C SER A 683 -17.65 -20.30 -38.64
N SER A 684 -16.48 -19.70 -38.47
CA SER A 684 -15.58 -20.11 -37.39
C SER A 684 -16.26 -19.89 -36.03
N GLN A 685 -15.79 -20.59 -34.99
CA GLN A 685 -16.31 -20.39 -33.63
C GLN A 685 -16.19 -18.92 -33.20
N TRP A 686 -17.28 -18.38 -32.66
CA TRP A 686 -17.32 -17.06 -32.04
C TRP A 686 -17.08 -17.18 -30.53
N SER A 687 -16.56 -16.10 -29.95
CA SER A 687 -16.37 -15.97 -28.52
C SER A 687 -16.94 -14.64 -28.04
N ILE A 688 -17.79 -14.69 -27.02
CA ILE A 688 -18.30 -13.53 -26.30
C ILE A 688 -17.79 -13.63 -24.88
N ILE A 689 -17.02 -12.63 -24.44
CA ILE A 689 -16.38 -12.63 -23.12
C ILE A 689 -16.94 -11.46 -22.34
N ASP A 690 -17.68 -11.74 -21.25
CA ASP A 690 -18.04 -10.75 -20.25
C ASP A 690 -17.10 -10.86 -19.05
N ALA A 691 -16.04 -10.05 -19.08
CA ALA A 691 -15.04 -9.95 -18.02
C ALA A 691 -15.30 -8.76 -17.06
N ARG A 692 -16.47 -8.09 -17.18
CA ARG A 692 -16.85 -6.90 -16.38
C ARG A 692 -17.35 -7.23 -14.98
N GLY A 693 -17.34 -8.49 -14.55
CA GLY A 693 -17.78 -8.86 -13.19
C GLY A 693 -19.31 -8.90 -13.04
N THR A 694 -19.90 -8.16 -12.10
CA THR A 694 -21.30 -8.33 -11.68
C THR A 694 -22.31 -8.08 -12.81
N GLY A 695 -22.71 -9.16 -13.46
CA GLY A 695 -24.03 -9.47 -14.01
C GLY A 695 -24.90 -8.42 -14.71
N ALA A 696 -24.30 -7.44 -15.37
CA ALA A 696 -25.03 -6.52 -16.24
C ALA A 696 -25.55 -7.26 -17.48
N ALA A 697 -26.80 -6.97 -17.87
CA ALA A 697 -27.32 -7.42 -19.16
C ALA A 697 -26.43 -6.91 -20.29
N TRP A 698 -26.26 -7.73 -21.32
CA TRP A 698 -25.56 -7.33 -22.53
C TRP A 698 -26.28 -7.83 -23.77
N THR A 699 -26.02 -7.15 -24.88
CA THR A 699 -26.54 -7.56 -26.19
C THR A 699 -25.44 -7.56 -27.24
N LEU A 700 -25.48 -8.55 -28.14
CA LEU A 700 -24.77 -8.52 -29.42
C LEU A 700 -25.80 -8.26 -30.51
N SER A 701 -25.69 -7.12 -31.17
CA SER A 701 -26.55 -6.73 -32.29
C SER A 701 -25.82 -6.87 -33.62
N VAL A 702 -26.56 -7.16 -34.68
CA VAL A 702 -26.04 -7.32 -36.05
C VAL A 702 -26.86 -6.49 -37.04
N SER A 703 -26.20 -5.90 -38.03
CA SER A 703 -26.80 -5.36 -39.25
C SER A 703 -26.02 -5.81 -40.47
N ALA A 704 -26.68 -5.86 -41.63
CA ALA A 704 -26.07 -6.26 -42.90
C ALA A 704 -26.30 -5.22 -43.99
N THR A 705 -25.28 -4.96 -44.81
CA THR A 705 -25.50 -4.28 -46.09
C THR A 705 -26.23 -5.19 -47.06
N THR A 706 -26.95 -4.60 -48.02
CA THR A 706 -27.60 -5.35 -49.10
C THR A 706 -26.58 -6.24 -49.82
N PRO A 707 -26.74 -7.58 -49.84
CA PRO A 707 -25.88 -8.46 -50.61
C PRO A 707 -25.81 -8.02 -52.06
N THR A 708 -24.61 -7.66 -52.52
CA THR A 708 -24.38 -7.09 -53.85
C THR A 708 -23.32 -7.90 -54.57
N SER A 709 -23.59 -8.29 -55.81
CA SER A 709 -22.62 -8.85 -56.74
C SER A 709 -22.13 -7.71 -57.63
N ALA A 710 -20.81 -7.47 -57.60
CA ALA A 710 -20.18 -6.40 -58.36
C ALA A 710 -20.27 -6.65 -59.87
N ALA A 711 -20.38 -5.58 -60.66
CA ALA A 711 -20.32 -5.60 -62.11
C ALA A 711 -19.11 -6.42 -62.62
N GLY A 712 -19.37 -7.26 -63.63
CA GLY A 712 -18.36 -8.04 -64.34
C GLY A 712 -17.82 -7.30 -65.58
N THR A 713 -17.01 -7.98 -66.38
CA THR A 713 -16.45 -7.40 -67.61
C THR A 713 -17.44 -7.34 -68.78
N VAL A 714 -18.54 -8.10 -68.72
CA VAL A 714 -19.62 -8.12 -69.72
C VAL A 714 -20.93 -7.57 -69.16
N GLU A 715 -21.21 -7.82 -67.88
CA GLU A 715 -22.39 -7.30 -67.18
C GLU A 715 -21.99 -6.07 -66.35
N THR A 716 -22.40 -4.88 -66.78
CA THR A 716 -21.95 -3.61 -66.18
C THR A 716 -22.79 -3.15 -64.99
N GLU A 717 -23.88 -3.85 -64.67
CA GLU A 717 -24.81 -3.49 -63.60
C GLU A 717 -24.67 -4.41 -62.39
N ASP A 718 -24.56 -3.81 -61.20
CA ASP A 718 -24.54 -4.53 -59.94
C ASP A 718 -25.88 -5.24 -59.70
N ARG A 719 -25.82 -6.45 -59.11
CA ARG A 719 -27.02 -7.22 -58.76
C ARG A 719 -27.16 -7.28 -57.25
N MET A 720 -28.38 -7.03 -56.77
CA MET A 720 -28.69 -6.97 -55.34
C MET A 720 -29.70 -8.03 -54.95
N ILE A 721 -29.49 -8.65 -53.79
CA ILE A 721 -30.50 -9.45 -53.09
C ILE A 721 -30.91 -8.67 -51.84
N PRO A 722 -32.20 -8.60 -51.47
CA PRO A 722 -32.62 -7.94 -50.25
C PRO A 722 -31.92 -8.53 -49.01
N ALA A 723 -31.50 -7.68 -48.07
CA ALA A 723 -30.78 -8.13 -46.87
C ALA A 723 -31.57 -9.17 -46.05
N HIS A 724 -32.91 -9.08 -46.03
CA HIS A 724 -33.77 -10.03 -45.31
C HIS A 724 -33.81 -11.44 -45.91
N ASN A 725 -33.26 -11.64 -47.11
CA ASN A 725 -33.05 -12.97 -47.65
C ASN A 725 -31.84 -13.67 -47.02
N LEU A 726 -30.93 -12.92 -46.38
CA LEU A 726 -29.85 -13.50 -45.60
C LEU A 726 -30.32 -13.69 -44.17
N SER A 727 -30.16 -14.90 -43.66
CA SER A 727 -30.45 -15.25 -42.28
C SER A 727 -29.22 -15.74 -41.54
N ILE A 728 -29.18 -15.50 -40.24
CA ILE A 728 -28.17 -15.99 -39.31
C ILE A 728 -28.86 -16.78 -38.19
N THR A 729 -28.29 -17.93 -37.84
CA THR A 729 -28.70 -18.75 -36.70
C THR A 729 -27.51 -18.94 -35.77
N PRO A 730 -27.52 -18.41 -34.54
CA PRO A 730 -26.37 -18.46 -33.61
C PRO A 730 -25.85 -19.87 -33.28
N GLY A 731 -26.73 -20.88 -33.30
CA GLY A 731 -26.39 -22.25 -32.89
C GLY A 731 -26.44 -22.46 -31.37
N THR A 732 -26.00 -23.62 -30.89
CA THR A 732 -25.95 -23.93 -29.45
C THR A 732 -24.86 -23.10 -28.77
N ILE A 733 -25.24 -22.39 -27.70
CA ILE A 733 -24.30 -21.66 -26.87
C ILE A 733 -23.73 -22.59 -25.80
N THR A 734 -22.42 -22.73 -25.77
CA THR A 734 -21.70 -23.47 -24.72
C THR A 734 -20.86 -22.53 -23.87
N THR A 735 -20.59 -22.94 -22.64
CA THR A 735 -19.80 -22.18 -21.66
C THR A 735 -18.33 -22.59 -21.73
N GLY A 736 -17.43 -21.61 -21.70
CA GLY A 736 -15.99 -21.83 -21.48
C GLY A 736 -15.66 -22.03 -20.00
N PRO A 737 -14.37 -22.20 -19.66
CA PRO A 737 -13.94 -22.26 -18.26
C PRO A 737 -14.37 -21.00 -17.48
N ASN A 738 -14.70 -21.16 -16.19
CA ASN A 738 -15.04 -20.04 -15.29
C ASN A 738 -16.21 -19.14 -15.78
N THR A 739 -17.26 -19.74 -16.34
CA THR A 739 -18.40 -19.03 -16.96
C THR A 739 -19.72 -19.38 -16.25
N ASP A 740 -20.56 -18.37 -16.02
CA ASP A 740 -21.92 -18.54 -15.48
C ASP A 740 -22.78 -19.36 -16.45
N PRO A 741 -23.79 -20.11 -15.96
CA PRO A 741 -24.66 -20.90 -16.82
C PRO A 741 -25.28 -20.07 -17.94
N ALA A 742 -25.39 -20.63 -19.15
CA ALA A 742 -26.05 -19.96 -20.29
C ALA A 742 -27.59 -19.85 -20.15
N THR A 743 -28.12 -20.14 -18.96
CA THR A 743 -29.57 -20.15 -18.68
C THR A 743 -30.10 -18.72 -18.60
N GLY A 744 -30.88 -18.31 -19.60
CA GLY A 744 -31.38 -16.93 -19.72
C GLY A 744 -30.71 -16.12 -20.83
N ILE A 745 -29.78 -16.72 -21.57
CA ILE A 745 -29.29 -16.16 -22.84
C ILE A 745 -30.29 -16.53 -23.95
N THR A 746 -30.78 -15.53 -24.67
CA THR A 746 -31.65 -15.70 -25.83
C THR A 746 -30.88 -15.39 -27.11
N ALA A 747 -31.03 -16.27 -28.12
CA ALA A 747 -30.28 -16.19 -29.36
C ALA A 747 -31.14 -16.69 -30.55
N PRO A 748 -32.10 -15.87 -31.03
CA PRO A 748 -33.03 -16.28 -32.08
C PRO A 748 -32.35 -16.38 -33.46
N THR A 749 -32.95 -17.15 -34.36
CA THR A 749 -32.68 -17.02 -35.80
C THR A 749 -33.20 -15.68 -36.30
N LEU A 750 -32.38 -14.94 -37.04
CA LEU A 750 -32.73 -13.62 -37.57
C LEU A 750 -32.65 -13.58 -39.10
N ALA A 751 -33.65 -12.96 -39.73
CA ALA A 751 -33.55 -12.42 -41.08
C ALA A 751 -32.93 -11.02 -40.99
N LEU A 752 -31.81 -10.80 -41.70
CA LEU A 752 -30.97 -9.61 -41.53
C LEU A 752 -31.59 -8.37 -42.15
N SER A 753 -31.20 -7.21 -41.65
CA SER A 753 -31.61 -5.91 -42.19
C SER A 753 -30.47 -4.89 -42.16
N ALA A 754 -30.68 -3.75 -42.83
CA ALA A 754 -29.76 -2.62 -42.75
C ALA A 754 -29.79 -1.90 -41.39
N SER A 755 -30.79 -2.18 -40.55
CA SER A 755 -30.89 -1.67 -39.18
C SER A 755 -30.36 -2.70 -38.18
N PRO A 756 -29.71 -2.28 -37.08
CA PRO A 756 -29.24 -3.19 -36.03
C PRO A 756 -30.39 -4.00 -35.41
N GLN A 757 -30.21 -5.32 -35.31
CA GLN A 757 -31.12 -6.26 -34.68
C GLN A 757 -30.39 -7.06 -33.61
N THR A 758 -31.01 -7.26 -32.44
CA THR A 758 -30.43 -8.02 -31.33
C THR A 758 -30.36 -9.51 -31.68
N LEU A 759 -29.14 -10.01 -31.87
CA LEU A 759 -28.84 -11.40 -32.23
C LEU A 759 -28.69 -12.29 -31.00
N ILE A 760 -28.09 -11.76 -29.94
CA ILE A 760 -27.92 -12.44 -28.65
C ILE A 760 -28.18 -11.44 -27.55
N SER A 761 -28.95 -11.82 -26.52
CA SER A 761 -29.18 -11.00 -25.34
C SER A 761 -29.23 -11.81 -24.06
N THR A 762 -28.87 -11.16 -22.96
CA THR A 762 -28.90 -11.75 -21.62
C THR A 762 -29.80 -10.95 -20.69
N THR A 763 -30.51 -11.65 -19.81
CA THR A 763 -31.26 -11.03 -18.71
C THR A 763 -30.66 -11.48 -17.38
N GLY A 764 -29.78 -10.67 -16.78
CA GLY A 764 -29.15 -10.97 -15.48
C GLY A 764 -27.72 -11.53 -15.58
N PRO A 765 -27.17 -12.13 -14.50
CA PRO A 765 -25.75 -12.38 -14.37
C PRO A 765 -25.21 -13.51 -15.26
N HIS A 766 -24.50 -13.12 -16.33
CA HIS A 766 -23.91 -14.02 -17.33
C HIS A 766 -22.44 -13.65 -17.57
N ARG A 767 -21.61 -13.84 -16.54
CA ARG A 767 -20.16 -13.60 -16.59
C ARG A 767 -19.43 -14.75 -17.27
N GLY A 768 -18.34 -14.45 -17.97
CA GLY A 768 -17.42 -15.46 -18.52
C GLY A 768 -17.45 -15.55 -20.03
N THR A 769 -17.03 -16.70 -20.57
CA THR A 769 -16.83 -16.93 -22.01
C THR A 769 -17.94 -17.79 -22.59
N TYR A 770 -18.72 -17.24 -23.51
CA TYR A 770 -19.75 -17.95 -24.27
C TYR A 770 -19.27 -18.24 -25.68
N LEU A 771 -19.36 -19.51 -26.08
CA LEU A 771 -18.89 -20.00 -27.36
C LEU A 771 -20.08 -20.46 -28.20
N LEU A 772 -20.05 -20.14 -29.49
CA LEU A 772 -21.09 -20.53 -30.44
C LEU A 772 -20.54 -20.60 -31.85
N THR A 773 -21.23 -21.32 -32.73
CA THR A 773 -20.84 -21.47 -34.15
C THR A 773 -22.03 -21.13 -35.04
N PRO A 774 -22.18 -19.86 -35.46
CA PRO A 774 -23.33 -19.46 -36.24
C PRO A 774 -23.37 -20.09 -37.64
N THR A 775 -24.57 -20.36 -38.12
CA THR A 775 -24.84 -20.76 -39.50
C THR A 775 -25.57 -19.64 -40.24
N TYR A 776 -25.32 -19.58 -41.54
CA TYR A 776 -25.88 -18.58 -42.44
C TYR A 776 -26.65 -19.26 -43.56
N SER A 777 -27.74 -18.64 -43.99
CA SER A 777 -28.51 -19.09 -45.15
C SER A 777 -28.98 -17.89 -45.95
N LEU A 778 -28.55 -17.80 -47.21
CA LEU A 778 -29.00 -16.80 -48.17
C LEU A 778 -30.02 -17.44 -49.12
N MET A 779 -31.25 -16.92 -49.07
CA MET A 779 -32.30 -17.26 -50.03
C MET A 779 -32.06 -16.52 -51.35
N ILE A 780 -31.82 -17.29 -52.40
CA ILE A 780 -31.71 -16.81 -53.78
C ILE A 780 -33.09 -16.94 -54.43
N PRO A 781 -33.76 -15.84 -54.80
CA PRO A 781 -35.09 -15.86 -55.42
C PRO A 781 -35.14 -16.65 -56.73
N THR A 782 -36.33 -17.13 -57.11
CA THR A 782 -36.57 -17.84 -58.39
C THR A 782 -36.25 -17.00 -59.62
N ASN A 783 -36.45 -15.69 -59.52
CA ASN A 783 -36.14 -14.71 -60.56
C ASN A 783 -34.72 -14.12 -60.45
N ALA A 784 -33.87 -14.66 -59.57
CA ALA A 784 -32.48 -14.25 -59.50
C ALA A 784 -31.74 -14.70 -60.77
N TYR A 785 -31.09 -13.75 -61.44
CA TYR A 785 -30.34 -14.02 -62.67
C TYR A 785 -29.06 -14.86 -62.45
N ARG A 786 -28.54 -14.95 -61.20
CA ARG A 786 -27.33 -15.71 -60.83
C ARG A 786 -27.39 -16.25 -59.39
N SER A 787 -26.77 -17.42 -59.14
CA SER A 787 -26.50 -17.94 -57.80
C SER A 787 -25.21 -17.33 -57.25
N ASN A 788 -24.80 -17.72 -56.04
CA ASN A 788 -23.50 -17.36 -55.46
C ASN A 788 -22.30 -18.15 -56.07
N TYR A 789 -22.36 -18.44 -57.37
CA TYR A 789 -21.35 -19.21 -58.11
C TYR A 789 -20.07 -18.40 -58.33
N SER A 790 -18.91 -19.00 -58.04
CA SER A 790 -17.58 -18.50 -58.41
C SER A 790 -17.03 -19.31 -59.59
N GLY A 791 -17.17 -18.79 -60.81
CA GLY A 791 -16.64 -19.38 -62.04
C GLY A 791 -16.90 -18.48 -63.25
N ALA A 792 -16.72 -18.98 -64.47
CA ALA A 792 -16.88 -18.20 -65.69
C ALA A 792 -18.12 -18.62 -66.52
N ILE A 793 -18.86 -17.64 -67.05
CA ILE A 793 -19.84 -17.86 -68.13
C ILE A 793 -19.25 -17.21 -69.38
N ASP A 794 -19.14 -17.96 -70.48
CA ASP A 794 -18.52 -17.50 -71.73
C ASP A 794 -17.13 -16.87 -71.54
N ASN A 795 -16.29 -17.48 -70.69
CA ASN A 795 -14.96 -16.99 -70.29
C ASN A 795 -14.94 -15.68 -69.47
N SER A 796 -16.08 -15.15 -69.04
CA SER A 796 -16.16 -13.97 -68.18
C SER A 796 -16.35 -14.37 -66.69
N PRO A 797 -15.48 -13.93 -65.76
CA PRO A 797 -15.59 -14.26 -64.34
C PRO A 797 -16.82 -13.62 -63.71
N VAL A 798 -17.55 -14.40 -62.90
CA VAL A 798 -18.72 -13.96 -62.15
C VAL A 798 -18.32 -13.60 -60.73
N ASN A 799 -18.66 -12.40 -60.27
CA ASN A 799 -18.39 -11.97 -58.89
C ASN A 799 -19.45 -12.54 -57.94
N PRO A 800 -19.07 -13.14 -56.80
CA PRO A 800 -20.03 -13.60 -55.80
C PRO A 800 -20.76 -12.41 -55.16
N TYR A 801 -21.94 -12.67 -54.59
CA TYR A 801 -22.59 -11.69 -53.71
C TYR A 801 -21.75 -11.48 -52.46
N VAL A 802 -21.48 -10.22 -52.15
CA VAL A 802 -20.76 -9.79 -50.96
C VAL A 802 -21.69 -8.93 -50.11
N THR A 803 -21.67 -9.17 -48.81
CA THR A 803 -22.34 -8.34 -47.79
C THR A 803 -21.36 -8.08 -46.66
N VAL A 804 -21.50 -6.92 -46.01
CA VAL A 804 -20.73 -6.58 -44.81
C VAL A 804 -21.66 -6.69 -43.63
N LEU A 805 -21.27 -7.52 -42.66
CA LEU A 805 -21.93 -7.62 -41.37
C LEU A 805 -21.23 -6.69 -40.39
N THR A 806 -22.01 -5.89 -39.68
CA THR A 806 -21.51 -5.05 -38.57
C THR A 806 -22.09 -5.58 -37.27
N PHE A 807 -21.20 -5.94 -36.36
CA PHE A 807 -21.54 -6.42 -35.03
C PHE A 807 -21.26 -5.33 -34.01
N THR A 808 -22.18 -5.13 -33.08
CA THR A 808 -22.03 -4.16 -31.99
C THR A 808 -22.41 -4.84 -30.69
N ILE A 809 -21.52 -4.76 -29.72
CA ILE A 809 -21.73 -5.30 -28.38
C ILE A 809 -21.93 -4.16 -27.38
N SER A 810 -22.90 -4.30 -26.50
CA SER A 810 -23.31 -3.28 -25.51
C SER A 810 -23.63 -3.89 -24.16
#